data_AF-A0A840TNL4-F1
#
_entry.id   AF-A0A840TNL4-F1
#
_cell.length_a   1.000
_cell.length_b   1.000
_cell.length_c   1.000
_cell.angle_alpha   90.00
_cell.angle_beta   90.00
_cell.angle_gamma   90.00
#
_symmetry.space_group_name_H-M   'P 1'
#
loop_
_entity.id
_entity.type
_entity.pdbx_description
1 polymer ?
#
loop_
_entity_poly.entity_id
_entity_poly.type
_entity_poly.pdbx_seq_one_letter_code
_entity_poly.pdbx_strand_id
1 'polypeptide(L)'
;MSKVHVWGITVLLITTLSAGTWVWKRYGPSDPHSYQLEATVFPLAETLHKGTSGCDLEVRHYKQIGNELQFQLYASQGGLSPYSVEITQNKKTHRFQNVPHRPGTWLTLNNLSLTDGPATIRIQSNAQSGCETTAAFAFKSANKDEIVAQNQWIRHGSDDIWLDVRPVQKNGRLYLKDFANYQDGRTRVYLIDGTVVGGLDEGLEVRPGYLYTILARWIDAPYSEWWNHLRYRTVRQQCLWIAPSSAPSPETTTHLRRIGIPAWFSPSPSFNVHFDTSFPEFEPIPGKLAMQYRLNNFVPAQNYLKRGITHLPRWEEDIPRHKQHWTEPPGFFADRDENWFSSLSKEEVEAYADQVGGLGVYIYDFEFWNRDYAPAVKERLIWYSARIRKNHPSIKLFDYWGGSAVHNTNFQRGTSIDPAHFLKDYQSPTPTNSNFKPLANGETLGKYLNGNLIDVYPKIVFGDDPSGVTPNNYLILAALHAARINQLFSYQKNNQTIWYAWNRHLPMHQDPAVPWHVKTANPDGDLFFNQLEMMPASQALGISLFSLVTADGYYLWHDNQPLGKGSNNYNLDLNHTGWGWEWYPADGRTGYEAFQQTHHSPESPKYWDYPTEYFALGNWMAKQVEDILVGGKKQDLAYQLAGTWREPKPEQAVLSAMRKEPFVTAVVKGNQIAVLAIDSFQKPNQSRSVTIKLPNGQQVAIQLYGNWPALYRGTL
;
A
#
# COMPACT_ATOMS: atom_id res chain seq x y z
N MET A 1 -25.60 47.85 -37.06
CA MET A 1 -24.51 47.30 -36.21
C MET A 1 -23.19 47.44 -36.96
N SER A 2 -22.16 48.05 -36.36
CA SER A 2 -20.86 48.23 -37.05
C SER A 2 -20.12 46.89 -37.18
N LYS A 3 -19.29 46.72 -38.22
CA LYS A 3 -18.48 45.50 -38.44
C LYS A 3 -17.65 45.11 -37.21
N VAL A 4 -17.28 46.09 -36.38
CA VAL A 4 -16.54 45.90 -35.12
C VAL A 4 -17.38 45.17 -34.06
N HIS A 5 -18.69 45.44 -33.99
CA HIS A 5 -19.58 44.78 -33.03
C HIS A 5 -19.87 43.33 -33.42
N VAL A 6 -20.00 43.03 -34.71
CA VAL A 6 -20.17 41.66 -35.21
C VAL A 6 -18.90 40.84 -34.96
N TRP A 7 -17.72 41.39 -35.25
CA TRP A 7 -16.44 40.71 -34.97
C TRP A 7 -16.22 40.47 -33.46
N GLY A 8 -16.54 41.45 -32.61
CA GLY A 8 -16.45 41.31 -31.16
C GLY A 8 -17.38 40.24 -30.60
N ILE A 9 -18.63 40.17 -31.08
CA ILE A 9 -19.60 39.13 -30.70
C ILE A 9 -19.15 37.75 -31.19
N THR A 10 -18.64 37.63 -32.42
CA THR A 10 -18.14 36.36 -32.96
C THR A 10 -16.90 35.86 -32.21
N VAL A 11 -15.94 36.73 -31.88
CA VAL A 11 -14.77 36.36 -31.07
C VAL A 11 -15.20 35.96 -29.66
N LEU A 12 -16.15 36.67 -29.03
CA LEU A 12 -16.69 36.32 -27.71
C LEU A 12 -17.44 34.98 -27.73
N LEU A 13 -18.22 34.70 -28.77
CA LEU A 13 -18.91 33.41 -28.95
C LEU A 13 -17.93 32.27 -29.22
N ILE A 14 -16.93 32.47 -30.07
CA ILE A 14 -15.91 31.44 -30.34
C ILE A 14 -15.09 31.18 -29.09
N THR A 15 -14.70 32.21 -28.32
CA THR A 15 -13.95 32.01 -27.08
C THR A 15 -14.81 31.37 -25.98
N THR A 16 -16.08 31.73 -25.83
CA THR A 16 -16.99 31.09 -24.86
C THR A 16 -17.38 29.66 -25.26
N LEU A 17 -17.59 29.37 -26.55
CA LEU A 17 -17.82 28.01 -27.05
C LEU A 17 -16.56 27.15 -26.96
N SER A 18 -15.39 27.70 -27.27
CA SER A 18 -14.12 26.97 -27.14
C SER A 18 -13.79 26.72 -25.67
N ALA A 19 -14.02 27.70 -24.79
CA ALA A 19 -13.90 27.54 -23.34
C ALA A 19 -14.93 26.53 -22.80
N GLY A 20 -16.18 26.61 -23.23
CA GLY A 20 -17.24 25.66 -22.85
C GLY A 20 -16.93 24.24 -23.30
N THR A 21 -16.42 24.08 -24.53
CA THR A 21 -15.97 22.79 -25.07
C THR A 21 -14.75 22.28 -24.33
N TRP A 22 -13.79 23.15 -23.97
CA TRP A 22 -12.62 22.79 -23.17
C TRP A 22 -13.03 22.37 -21.74
N VAL A 23 -13.92 23.14 -21.10
CA VAL A 23 -14.47 22.83 -19.77
C VAL A 23 -15.22 21.50 -19.82
N TRP A 24 -16.09 21.27 -20.80
CA TRP A 24 -16.80 20.01 -20.96
C TRP A 24 -15.84 18.84 -21.25
N LYS A 25 -14.86 19.03 -22.14
CA LYS A 25 -13.83 18.02 -22.40
C LYS A 25 -12.94 17.72 -21.21
N ARG A 26 -12.83 18.61 -20.22
CA ARG A 26 -11.99 18.44 -19.01
C ARG A 26 -12.76 17.99 -17.77
N TYR A 27 -14.01 18.41 -17.63
CA TYR A 27 -14.82 18.23 -16.41
C TYR A 27 -16.16 17.54 -16.67
N GLY A 28 -16.55 17.34 -17.93
CA GLY A 28 -17.76 16.60 -18.29
C GLY A 28 -17.53 15.08 -18.21
N PRO A 29 -18.62 14.30 -18.12
CA PRO A 29 -18.56 12.84 -18.17
C PRO A 29 -18.06 12.36 -19.53
N SER A 30 -17.29 11.27 -19.51
CA SER A 30 -16.98 10.54 -20.74
C SER A 30 -18.21 9.78 -21.24
N ASP A 31 -18.37 9.71 -22.56
CA ASP A 31 -19.43 8.91 -23.18
C ASP A 31 -19.24 7.43 -22.84
N PRO A 32 -20.33 6.66 -22.61
CA PRO A 32 -20.24 5.22 -22.41
C PRO A 32 -19.54 4.53 -23.58
N HIS A 33 -18.33 4.03 -23.34
CA HIS A 33 -17.52 3.36 -24.33
C HIS A 33 -17.05 2.00 -23.81
N SER A 34 -17.19 0.96 -24.62
CA SER A 34 -16.56 -0.33 -24.34
C SER A 34 -15.11 -0.30 -24.83
N TYR A 35 -14.16 -0.24 -23.91
CA TYR A 35 -12.74 -0.35 -24.24
C TYR A 35 -12.37 -1.81 -24.52
N GLN A 36 -11.86 -2.08 -25.72
CA GLN A 36 -11.49 -3.41 -26.17
C GLN A 36 -9.97 -3.53 -26.26
N LEU A 37 -9.43 -4.71 -25.94
CA LEU A 37 -8.00 -4.97 -26.03
C LEU A 37 -7.49 -4.84 -27.47
N GLU A 38 -6.47 -4.01 -27.67
CA GLU A 38 -5.66 -3.92 -28.88
C GLU A 38 -4.61 -5.05 -28.90
N ALA A 39 -5.05 -6.26 -29.28
CA ALA A 39 -4.19 -7.45 -29.26
C ALA A 39 -3.13 -7.51 -30.37
N THR A 40 -3.08 -6.51 -31.27
CA THR A 40 -2.16 -6.45 -32.43
C THR A 40 -0.68 -6.41 -32.04
N VAL A 41 -0.38 -6.08 -30.78
CA VAL A 41 0.98 -6.14 -30.21
C VAL A 41 1.48 -7.58 -30.02
N PHE A 42 0.58 -8.57 -30.06
CA PHE A 42 0.92 -9.99 -29.88
C PHE A 42 1.00 -10.73 -31.22
N PRO A 43 1.84 -11.77 -31.32
CA PRO A 43 1.86 -12.67 -32.47
C PRO A 43 0.49 -13.30 -32.75
N LEU A 44 0.11 -13.34 -34.04
CA LEU A 44 -1.07 -14.04 -34.53
C LEU A 44 -0.86 -15.56 -34.49
N ALA A 45 -1.87 -16.30 -34.05
CA ALA A 45 -1.94 -17.75 -34.24
C ALA A 45 -2.69 -18.04 -35.55
N GLU A 46 -2.06 -18.76 -36.47
CA GLU A 46 -2.66 -19.06 -37.76
C GLU A 46 -3.67 -20.21 -37.61
N THR A 47 -4.96 -19.94 -37.81
CA THR A 47 -5.98 -20.98 -37.71
C THR A 47 -5.82 -21.99 -38.85
N LEU A 48 -5.57 -23.25 -38.51
CA LEU A 48 -5.44 -24.36 -39.46
C LEU A 48 -6.78 -25.09 -39.66
N HIS A 49 -7.56 -25.23 -38.59
CA HIS A 49 -8.83 -25.91 -38.62
C HIS A 49 -9.79 -25.34 -37.58
N LYS A 50 -11.07 -25.19 -37.94
CA LYS A 50 -12.17 -24.89 -37.02
C LYS A 50 -13.13 -26.08 -37.00
N GLY A 51 -13.56 -26.50 -35.82
CA GLY A 51 -14.52 -27.56 -35.64
C GLY A 51 -15.87 -27.25 -36.30
N THR A 52 -16.69 -28.28 -36.48
CA THR A 52 -17.95 -28.19 -37.26
C THR A 52 -19.14 -27.62 -36.47
N SER A 53 -18.97 -27.28 -35.19
CA SER A 53 -20.04 -26.74 -34.33
C SER A 53 -20.13 -25.21 -34.39
N GLY A 54 -21.34 -24.65 -34.24
CA GLY A 54 -21.60 -23.20 -34.24
C GLY A 54 -21.17 -22.41 -32.98
N CYS A 55 -20.12 -22.84 -32.27
CA CYS A 55 -19.54 -22.10 -31.14
C CYS A 55 -18.34 -21.21 -31.52
N ASP A 56 -17.89 -21.29 -32.78
CA ASP A 56 -16.84 -20.44 -33.37
C ASP A 56 -15.57 -20.31 -32.53
N LEU A 57 -15.13 -21.42 -31.90
CA LEU A 57 -13.91 -21.44 -31.10
C LEU A 57 -12.68 -21.17 -31.97
N GLU A 58 -11.88 -20.18 -31.58
CA GLU A 58 -10.70 -19.73 -32.32
C GLU A 58 -9.57 -19.32 -31.36
N VAL A 59 -8.33 -19.58 -31.78
CA VAL A 59 -7.12 -19.01 -31.16
C VAL A 59 -6.67 -17.84 -32.03
N ARG A 60 -6.67 -16.63 -31.48
CA ARG A 60 -6.35 -15.41 -32.24
C ARG A 60 -4.88 -15.00 -32.12
N HIS A 61 -4.40 -14.91 -30.89
CA HIS A 61 -3.04 -14.49 -30.56
C HIS A 61 -2.42 -15.41 -29.52
N TYR A 62 -1.09 -15.39 -29.43
CA TYR A 62 -0.35 -16.10 -28.38
C TYR A 62 0.81 -15.25 -27.85
N LYS A 63 1.25 -15.55 -26.63
CA LYS A 63 2.49 -14.98 -26.07
C LYS A 63 3.28 -16.04 -25.31
N GLN A 64 4.59 -15.89 -25.33
CA GLN A 64 5.54 -16.79 -24.66
C GLN A 64 6.20 -16.06 -23.49
N ILE A 65 6.22 -16.72 -22.33
CA ILE A 65 6.84 -16.22 -21.10
C ILE A 65 7.71 -17.35 -20.53
N GLY A 66 9.00 -17.39 -20.87
CA GLY A 66 9.84 -18.54 -20.52
C GLY A 66 9.37 -19.83 -21.20
N ASN A 67 9.07 -20.85 -20.40
CA ASN A 67 8.46 -22.13 -20.80
C ASN A 67 6.92 -22.13 -20.74
N GLU A 68 6.31 -20.98 -20.51
CA GLU A 68 4.87 -20.82 -20.50
C GLU A 68 4.39 -20.29 -21.86
N LEU A 69 3.27 -20.83 -22.34
CA LEU A 69 2.52 -20.26 -23.44
C LEU A 69 1.13 -19.86 -22.98
N GLN A 70 0.73 -18.66 -23.36
CA GLN A 70 -0.61 -18.14 -23.16
C GLN A 70 -1.28 -17.94 -24.52
N PHE A 71 -2.56 -18.32 -24.63
CA PHE A 71 -3.35 -18.21 -25.86
C PHE A 71 -4.63 -17.39 -25.64
N GLN A 72 -4.90 -16.44 -26.54
CA GLN A 72 -6.16 -15.71 -26.57
C GLN A 72 -7.22 -16.55 -27.28
N LEU A 73 -8.22 -16.99 -26.51
CA LEU A 73 -9.37 -17.72 -27.04
C LEU A 73 -10.51 -16.75 -27.37
N TYR A 74 -11.20 -17.03 -28.46
CA TYR A 74 -12.47 -16.41 -28.82
C TYR A 74 -13.50 -17.50 -29.10
N ALA A 75 -14.73 -17.28 -28.67
CA ALA A 75 -15.88 -18.12 -28.99
C ALA A 75 -17.16 -17.28 -29.03
N SER A 76 -18.14 -17.69 -29.82
CA SER A 76 -19.46 -17.05 -29.89
C SER A 76 -20.40 -17.45 -28.73
N GLN A 77 -19.98 -18.44 -27.92
CA GLN A 77 -20.74 -18.98 -26.79
C GLN A 77 -19.86 -19.04 -25.53
N GLY A 78 -20.46 -18.78 -24.35
CA GLY A 78 -19.80 -18.94 -23.04
C GLY A 78 -19.91 -20.36 -22.48
N GLY A 79 -19.26 -20.63 -21.35
CA GLY A 79 -19.38 -21.92 -20.64
C GLY A 79 -18.64 -23.10 -21.30
N LEU A 80 -17.66 -22.81 -22.17
CA LEU A 80 -16.89 -23.83 -22.91
C LEU A 80 -15.72 -24.43 -22.13
N SER A 81 -15.27 -23.78 -21.05
CA SER A 81 -14.25 -24.29 -20.13
C SER A 81 -14.80 -25.45 -19.27
N PRO A 82 -13.98 -26.44 -18.86
CA PRO A 82 -12.54 -26.56 -19.14
C PRO A 82 -12.23 -27.17 -20.51
N TYR A 83 -10.96 -27.08 -20.91
CA TYR A 83 -10.48 -27.53 -22.21
C TYR A 83 -9.52 -28.73 -22.12
N SER A 84 -9.58 -29.59 -23.13
CA SER A 84 -8.51 -30.52 -23.47
C SER A 84 -7.60 -29.88 -24.50
N VAL A 85 -6.30 -29.84 -24.23
CA VAL A 85 -5.32 -29.14 -25.06
C VAL A 85 -4.21 -30.09 -25.49
N GLU A 86 -3.88 -30.08 -26.77
CA GLU A 86 -2.78 -30.85 -27.35
C GLU A 86 -1.82 -29.90 -28.09
N ILE A 87 -0.53 -29.93 -27.73
CA ILE A 87 0.52 -29.23 -28.47
C ILE A 87 1.37 -30.25 -29.22
N THR A 88 1.56 -30.06 -30.52
CA THR A 88 2.42 -30.92 -31.34
C THR A 88 3.58 -30.12 -31.96
N GLN A 89 4.80 -30.60 -31.78
CA GLN A 89 6.00 -30.06 -32.41
C GLN A 89 6.96 -31.20 -32.74
N ASN A 90 7.53 -31.21 -33.95
CA ASN A 90 8.50 -32.25 -34.36
C ASN A 90 8.02 -33.69 -34.10
N LYS A 91 6.72 -33.96 -34.35
CA LYS A 91 6.04 -35.24 -34.06
C LYS A 91 5.94 -35.65 -32.59
N LYS A 92 6.36 -34.78 -31.66
CA LYS A 92 6.12 -34.94 -30.21
C LYS A 92 4.84 -34.23 -29.84
N THR A 93 4.06 -34.87 -28.98
CA THR A 93 2.74 -34.40 -28.57
C THR A 93 2.68 -34.26 -27.05
N HIS A 94 2.30 -33.08 -26.57
CA HIS A 94 2.06 -32.76 -25.17
C HIS A 94 0.56 -32.60 -24.95
N ARG A 95 0.01 -33.28 -23.95
CA ARG A 95 -1.43 -33.26 -23.65
C ARG A 95 -1.71 -32.68 -22.28
N PHE A 96 -2.70 -31.81 -22.22
CA PHE A 96 -3.23 -31.21 -21.01
C PHE A 96 -4.72 -31.49 -20.95
N GLN A 97 -5.22 -31.89 -19.78
CA GLN A 97 -6.62 -32.24 -19.56
C GLN A 97 -7.21 -31.29 -18.53
N ASN A 98 -8.50 -30.98 -18.69
CA ASN A 98 -9.26 -30.09 -17.80
C ASN A 98 -8.55 -28.75 -17.53
N VAL A 99 -8.00 -28.12 -18.58
CA VAL A 99 -7.36 -26.81 -18.46
C VAL A 99 -8.45 -25.76 -18.20
N PRO A 100 -8.46 -25.11 -17.03
CA PRO A 100 -9.46 -24.10 -16.70
C PRO A 100 -9.20 -22.83 -17.51
N HIS A 101 -10.27 -22.12 -17.84
CA HIS A 101 -10.22 -20.83 -18.52
C HIS A 101 -11.45 -20.00 -18.18
N ARG A 102 -11.26 -18.69 -18.04
CA ARG A 102 -12.33 -17.75 -17.71
C ARG A 102 -12.24 -16.47 -18.55
N PRO A 103 -13.35 -15.72 -18.69
CA PRO A 103 -13.32 -14.41 -19.32
C PRO A 103 -12.25 -13.50 -18.69
N GLY A 104 -11.60 -12.67 -19.51
CA GLY A 104 -10.56 -11.76 -19.03
C GLY A 104 -9.23 -12.44 -18.69
N THR A 105 -9.00 -13.70 -19.10
CA THR A 105 -7.71 -14.40 -19.00
C THR A 105 -7.28 -15.05 -20.31
N TRP A 106 -5.98 -15.29 -20.47
CA TRP A 106 -5.45 -16.12 -21.53
C TRP A 106 -5.47 -17.58 -21.08
N LEU A 107 -5.73 -18.51 -22.00
CA LEU A 107 -5.55 -19.93 -21.74
C LEU A 107 -4.05 -20.19 -21.53
N THR A 108 -3.66 -20.56 -20.31
CA THR A 108 -2.26 -20.63 -19.89
C THR A 108 -1.81 -22.09 -19.79
N LEU A 109 -0.69 -22.41 -20.45
CA LEU A 109 -0.05 -23.71 -20.43
C LEU A 109 1.38 -23.56 -19.91
N ASN A 110 1.63 -24.21 -18.77
CA ASN A 110 2.91 -24.12 -18.06
C ASN A 110 3.84 -25.29 -18.41
N ASN A 111 5.14 -25.10 -18.16
CA ASN A 111 6.19 -26.14 -18.22
C ASN A 111 6.30 -26.86 -19.58
N LEU A 112 6.13 -26.13 -20.68
CA LEU A 112 6.27 -26.69 -22.02
C LEU A 112 7.74 -26.93 -22.36
N SER A 113 8.07 -28.15 -22.79
CA SER A 113 9.41 -28.54 -23.25
C SER A 113 9.48 -28.56 -24.78
N LEU A 114 9.28 -27.40 -25.38
CA LEU A 114 9.35 -27.19 -26.83
C LEU A 114 10.76 -26.78 -27.26
N THR A 115 11.08 -27.05 -28.52
CA THR A 115 12.27 -26.57 -29.22
C THR A 115 11.95 -25.33 -30.04
N ASP A 116 12.98 -24.61 -30.50
CA ASP A 116 12.81 -23.48 -31.40
C ASP A 116 12.09 -23.90 -32.70
N GLY A 117 11.12 -23.08 -33.14
CA GLY A 117 10.43 -23.27 -34.41
C GLY A 117 8.91 -23.42 -34.30
N PRO A 118 8.23 -23.78 -35.40
CA PRO A 118 6.78 -23.86 -35.47
C PRO A 118 6.23 -25.02 -34.64
N ALA A 119 5.04 -24.86 -34.09
CA ALA A 119 4.28 -25.85 -33.35
C ALA A 119 2.78 -25.66 -33.62
N THR A 120 1.98 -26.68 -33.35
CA THR A 120 0.52 -26.61 -33.46
C THR A 120 -0.12 -26.80 -32.10
N ILE A 121 -1.24 -26.12 -31.87
CA ILE A 121 -2.11 -26.28 -30.72
C ILE A 121 -3.49 -26.73 -31.20
N ARG A 122 -4.03 -27.79 -30.60
CA ARG A 122 -5.42 -28.20 -30.72
C ARG A 122 -6.12 -28.00 -29.37
N ILE A 123 -7.25 -27.33 -29.38
CA ILE A 123 -8.06 -27.05 -28.18
C ILE A 123 -9.44 -27.62 -28.41
N GLN A 124 -9.94 -28.39 -27.46
CA GLN A 124 -11.27 -28.99 -27.48
C GLN A 124 -12.00 -28.66 -26.17
N SER A 125 -13.23 -28.17 -26.27
CA SER A 125 -14.09 -27.96 -25.10
C SER A 125 -14.52 -29.30 -24.49
N ASN A 126 -14.41 -29.43 -23.17
CA ASN A 126 -14.96 -30.58 -22.46
C ASN A 126 -16.46 -30.41 -22.15
N ALA A 127 -16.99 -29.19 -22.28
CA ALA A 127 -18.39 -28.88 -22.03
C ALA A 127 -19.28 -29.13 -23.25
N GLN A 128 -18.76 -28.94 -24.47
CA GLN A 128 -19.54 -29.06 -25.69
C GLN A 128 -18.80 -29.88 -26.76
N SER A 129 -19.41 -30.99 -27.17
CA SER A 129 -18.88 -31.82 -28.25
C SER A 129 -18.85 -31.06 -29.58
N GLY A 130 -17.80 -31.25 -30.36
CA GLY A 130 -17.58 -30.58 -31.65
C GLY A 130 -16.97 -29.18 -31.56
N CYS A 131 -16.93 -28.58 -30.37
CA CYS A 131 -16.27 -27.29 -30.14
C CYS A 131 -14.75 -27.48 -30.02
N GLU A 132 -14.08 -27.44 -31.16
CA GLU A 132 -12.63 -27.56 -31.24
C GLU A 132 -12.01 -26.61 -32.26
N THR A 133 -10.72 -26.34 -32.10
CA THR A 133 -9.94 -25.50 -33.01
C THR A 133 -8.49 -25.97 -33.03
N THR A 134 -7.82 -25.77 -34.16
CA THR A 134 -6.38 -26.03 -34.31
C THR A 134 -5.71 -24.81 -34.93
N ALA A 135 -4.61 -24.35 -34.33
CA ALA A 135 -3.83 -23.22 -34.79
C ALA A 135 -2.33 -23.50 -34.78
N ALA A 136 -1.58 -22.81 -35.64
CA ALA A 136 -0.12 -22.81 -35.65
C ALA A 136 0.44 -21.60 -34.89
N PHE A 137 1.57 -21.80 -34.21
CA PHE A 137 2.33 -20.77 -33.51
C PHE A 137 3.84 -21.06 -33.60
N ALA A 138 4.68 -20.10 -33.22
CA ALA A 138 6.13 -20.29 -33.19
C ALA A 138 6.66 -20.18 -31.76
N PHE A 139 7.48 -21.16 -31.35
CA PHE A 139 8.18 -21.13 -30.06
C PHE A 139 9.61 -20.62 -30.26
N LYS A 140 10.06 -19.70 -29.42
CA LYS A 140 11.40 -19.11 -29.46
C LYS A 140 12.23 -19.61 -28.28
N SER A 141 13.26 -20.40 -28.54
CA SER A 141 14.13 -20.93 -27.48
C SER A 141 14.90 -19.82 -26.74
N ALA A 142 15.19 -18.71 -27.41
CA ALA A 142 15.88 -17.57 -26.79
C ALA A 142 15.13 -16.95 -25.59
N ASN A 143 13.80 -17.10 -25.54
CA ASN A 143 12.98 -16.54 -24.46
C ASN A 143 12.79 -17.52 -23.29
N LYS A 144 13.29 -18.76 -23.41
CA LYS A 144 13.05 -19.85 -22.46
C LYS A 144 13.56 -19.55 -21.05
N ASP A 145 14.76 -19.00 -20.95
CA ASP A 145 15.47 -18.76 -19.70
C ASP A 145 15.42 -17.27 -19.29
N GLU A 146 14.51 -16.49 -19.88
CA GLU A 146 14.34 -15.07 -19.57
C GLU A 146 13.79 -14.86 -18.14
N ILE A 147 12.95 -15.77 -17.65
CA ILE A 147 12.25 -15.64 -16.37
C ILE A 147 13.06 -16.26 -15.23
N VAL A 148 13.15 -15.52 -14.12
CA VAL A 148 13.76 -16.03 -12.89
C VAL A 148 12.95 -17.22 -12.35
N ALA A 149 13.63 -18.25 -11.83
CA ALA A 149 12.98 -19.46 -11.32
C ALA A 149 11.90 -19.14 -10.28
N GLN A 150 10.73 -19.81 -10.38
CA GLN A 150 9.54 -19.53 -9.57
C GLN A 150 9.79 -19.57 -8.06
N ASN A 151 10.74 -20.39 -7.59
CA ASN A 151 11.09 -20.51 -6.17
C ASN A 151 11.95 -19.34 -5.64
N GLN A 152 12.35 -18.40 -6.50
CA GLN A 152 13.16 -17.24 -6.15
C GLN A 152 12.36 -15.93 -6.12
N TRP A 153 11.03 -15.99 -6.26
CA TRP A 153 10.18 -14.81 -6.17
C TRP A 153 8.76 -15.17 -5.71
N ILE A 154 8.07 -14.18 -5.16
CA ILE A 154 6.67 -14.28 -4.72
C ILE A 154 5.88 -13.21 -5.46
N ARG A 155 4.68 -13.55 -5.93
CA ARG A 155 3.75 -12.60 -6.56
C ARG A 155 2.32 -12.84 -6.11
N HIS A 156 1.66 -11.76 -5.71
CA HIS A 156 0.22 -11.71 -5.49
C HIS A 156 -0.38 -10.42 -6.05
N GLY A 157 -1.69 -10.40 -6.23
CA GLY A 157 -2.45 -9.24 -6.71
C GLY A 157 -3.41 -9.61 -7.83
N SER A 158 -3.56 -8.71 -8.78
CA SER A 158 -4.29 -8.96 -10.02
C SER A 158 -3.57 -10.01 -10.86
N ASP A 159 -4.30 -11.00 -11.37
CA ASP A 159 -3.79 -12.07 -12.25
C ASP A 159 -4.76 -12.25 -13.42
N ASP A 160 -4.86 -11.20 -14.26
CA ASP A 160 -5.76 -11.11 -15.40
C ASP A 160 -5.03 -10.55 -16.64
N ILE A 161 -5.75 -10.36 -17.76
CA ILE A 161 -5.16 -9.86 -19.01
C ILE A 161 -4.57 -8.44 -18.91
N TRP A 162 -4.80 -7.70 -17.83
CA TRP A 162 -4.42 -6.30 -17.73
C TRP A 162 -2.99 -6.10 -17.22
N LEU A 163 -2.50 -7.00 -16.35
CA LEU A 163 -1.20 -6.86 -15.69
C LEU A 163 -0.55 -8.22 -15.42
N ASP A 164 0.64 -8.47 -15.98
CA ASP A 164 1.41 -9.71 -15.77
C ASP A 164 2.91 -9.38 -15.67
N VAL A 165 3.29 -8.83 -14.52
CA VAL A 165 4.67 -8.44 -14.22
C VAL A 165 5.43 -9.64 -13.68
N ARG A 166 6.63 -9.87 -14.23
CA ARG A 166 7.54 -10.94 -13.79
C ARG A 166 8.99 -10.48 -13.73
N PRO A 167 9.81 -11.09 -12.86
CA PRO A 167 11.24 -10.85 -12.83
C PRO A 167 11.93 -11.56 -13.99
N VAL A 168 12.74 -10.81 -14.72
CA VAL A 168 13.53 -11.23 -15.87
C VAL A 168 15.00 -11.11 -15.53
N GLN A 169 15.81 -12.10 -15.89
CA GLN A 169 17.26 -12.03 -15.76
C GLN A 169 17.92 -11.83 -17.13
N LYS A 170 18.72 -10.77 -17.25
CA LYS A 170 19.47 -10.45 -18.47
C LYS A 170 20.86 -9.95 -18.11
N ASN A 171 21.89 -10.58 -18.67
CA ASN A 171 23.30 -10.20 -18.45
C ASN A 171 23.68 -10.07 -16.95
N GLY A 172 23.17 -10.98 -16.11
CA GLY A 172 23.43 -10.96 -14.67
C GLY A 172 22.67 -9.88 -13.88
N ARG A 173 21.81 -9.10 -14.53
CA ARG A 173 20.95 -8.09 -13.90
C ARG A 173 19.49 -8.54 -13.90
N LEU A 174 18.73 -8.02 -12.95
CA LEU A 174 17.31 -8.31 -12.78
C LEU A 174 16.46 -7.14 -13.26
N TYR A 175 15.36 -7.46 -13.93
CA TYR A 175 14.41 -6.50 -14.47
C TYR A 175 12.98 -6.93 -14.10
N LEU A 176 12.08 -5.98 -13.87
CA LEU A 176 10.65 -6.23 -13.87
C LEU A 176 10.11 -5.92 -15.26
N LYS A 177 9.34 -6.86 -15.83
CA LYS A 177 8.74 -6.70 -17.17
C LYS A 177 7.26 -7.05 -17.14
N ASP A 178 6.42 -6.18 -17.71
CA ASP A 178 4.99 -6.47 -17.90
C ASP A 178 4.76 -7.23 -19.22
N PHE A 179 4.34 -8.49 -19.10
CA PHE A 179 4.00 -9.37 -20.21
C PHE A 179 2.51 -9.27 -20.60
N ALA A 180 1.67 -8.59 -19.82
CA ALA A 180 0.28 -8.34 -20.21
C ALA A 180 0.20 -7.25 -21.25
N ASN A 181 1.02 -6.21 -21.13
CA ASN A 181 1.09 -5.06 -22.04
C ASN A 181 -0.29 -4.62 -22.56
N TYR A 182 -1.29 -4.55 -21.68
CA TYR A 182 -2.66 -4.30 -22.07
C TYR A 182 -2.84 -2.87 -22.59
N GLN A 183 -3.37 -2.75 -23.80
CA GLN A 183 -3.67 -1.49 -24.49
C GLN A 183 -5.12 -1.50 -24.95
N ASP A 184 -5.84 -0.41 -24.74
CA ASP A 184 -7.24 -0.23 -25.15
C ASP A 184 -7.54 1.20 -25.63
N GLY A 185 -6.49 1.94 -26.01
CA GLY A 185 -6.54 3.33 -26.42
C GLY A 185 -6.57 4.37 -25.28
N ARG A 186 -6.76 3.96 -24.01
CA ARG A 186 -6.69 4.87 -22.86
C ARG A 186 -5.25 5.19 -22.47
N THR A 187 -5.08 6.29 -21.73
CA THR A 187 -3.79 6.63 -21.12
C THR A 187 -3.47 5.58 -20.05
N ARG A 188 -2.36 4.85 -20.25
CA ARG A 188 -1.83 3.87 -19.30
C ARG A 188 -0.63 4.44 -18.54
N VAL A 189 -0.64 4.34 -17.22
CA VAL A 189 0.46 4.76 -16.34
C VAL A 189 0.83 3.64 -15.38
N TYR A 190 2.14 3.39 -15.25
CA TYR A 190 2.69 2.50 -14.23
C TYR A 190 3.25 3.29 -13.06
N LEU A 191 3.00 2.82 -11.85
CA LEU A 191 3.66 3.30 -10.65
C LEU A 191 4.37 2.12 -9.97
N ILE A 192 5.59 2.34 -9.52
CA ILE A 192 6.28 1.42 -8.62
C ILE A 192 6.63 2.17 -7.35
N ASP A 193 6.18 1.63 -6.23
CA ASP A 193 6.34 2.22 -4.90
C ASP A 193 5.85 3.68 -4.83
N GLY A 194 4.73 3.97 -5.50
CA GLY A 194 4.11 5.30 -5.54
C GLY A 194 4.77 6.31 -6.48
N THR A 195 5.76 5.89 -7.29
CA THR A 195 6.44 6.77 -8.26
C THR A 195 6.11 6.32 -9.68
N VAL A 196 5.73 7.25 -10.56
CA VAL A 196 5.46 6.98 -11.98
C VAL A 196 6.74 6.52 -12.68
N VAL A 197 6.64 5.42 -13.42
CA VAL A 197 7.75 4.82 -14.18
C VAL A 197 7.35 4.60 -15.64
N GLY A 198 8.33 4.71 -16.53
CA GLY A 198 8.19 4.31 -17.94
C GLY A 198 9.01 3.06 -18.24
N GLY A 199 8.70 2.39 -19.35
CA GLY A 199 9.46 1.25 -19.87
C GLY A 199 9.30 -0.06 -19.08
N LEU A 200 8.20 -0.24 -18.33
CA LEU A 200 7.94 -1.51 -17.64
C LEU A 200 7.69 -2.65 -18.64
N ASP A 201 7.17 -2.35 -19.82
CA ASP A 201 7.01 -3.27 -20.95
C ASP A 201 8.36 -3.71 -21.56
N GLU A 202 9.37 -2.83 -21.53
CA GLU A 202 10.72 -3.12 -22.04
C GLU A 202 11.63 -3.78 -20.98
N GLY A 203 11.31 -3.56 -19.70
CA GLY A 203 12.04 -4.09 -18.55
C GLY A 203 12.68 -2.97 -17.72
N LEU A 204 12.29 -2.86 -16.45
CA LEU A 204 12.85 -1.91 -15.49
C LEU A 204 13.86 -2.60 -14.56
N GLU A 205 15.12 -2.16 -14.55
CA GLU A 205 16.16 -2.75 -13.70
C GLU A 205 15.80 -2.64 -12.20
N VAL A 206 15.93 -3.73 -11.45
CA VAL A 206 15.60 -3.81 -10.02
C VAL A 206 16.66 -4.61 -9.25
N ARG A 207 16.61 -4.51 -7.92
CA ARG A 207 17.48 -5.24 -7.00
C ARG A 207 16.72 -6.36 -6.30
N PRO A 208 17.36 -7.50 -6.03
CA PRO A 208 16.75 -8.53 -5.22
C PRO A 208 16.74 -8.11 -3.74
N GLY A 209 15.93 -8.79 -2.92
CA GLY A 209 15.74 -8.50 -1.49
C GLY A 209 14.67 -7.45 -1.17
N TYR A 210 13.95 -6.97 -2.19
CA TYR A 210 12.90 -5.95 -2.07
C TYR A 210 11.58 -6.49 -2.64
N LEU A 211 10.45 -6.01 -2.08
CA LEU A 211 9.11 -6.20 -2.66
C LEU A 211 8.70 -4.93 -3.37
N TYR A 212 8.48 -5.04 -4.67
CA TYR A 212 8.01 -3.94 -5.51
C TYR A 212 6.49 -3.97 -5.58
N THR A 213 5.85 -2.87 -5.22
CA THR A 213 4.41 -2.69 -5.41
C THR A 213 4.17 -1.99 -6.74
N ILE A 214 3.68 -2.74 -7.72
CA ILE A 214 3.41 -2.26 -9.08
C ILE A 214 1.92 -1.95 -9.22
N LEU A 215 1.62 -0.75 -9.68
CA LEU A 215 0.28 -0.32 -10.05
C LEU A 215 0.23 -0.02 -11.53
N ALA A 216 -0.84 -0.43 -12.18
CA ALA A 216 -1.16 -0.03 -13.54
C ALA A 216 -2.53 0.64 -13.53
N ARG A 217 -2.61 1.82 -14.15
CA ARG A 217 -3.81 2.67 -14.18
C ARG A 217 -4.15 3.05 -15.61
N TRP A 218 -5.42 2.90 -15.96
CA TRP A 218 -5.98 3.31 -17.25
C TRP A 218 -7.03 4.38 -17.03
N ILE A 219 -6.95 5.44 -17.82
CA ILE A 219 -7.89 6.54 -17.80
C ILE A 219 -8.08 7.10 -19.21
N ASP A 220 -9.32 7.40 -19.58
CA ASP A 220 -9.71 7.97 -20.87
C ASP A 220 -9.47 9.49 -20.97
N ALA A 221 -8.48 9.97 -20.21
CA ALA A 221 -8.04 11.35 -20.12
C ALA A 221 -6.54 11.36 -19.78
N PRO A 222 -5.87 12.53 -19.71
CA PRO A 222 -4.53 12.59 -19.14
C PRO A 222 -4.50 12.11 -17.68
N TYR A 223 -3.43 11.46 -17.24
CA TYR A 223 -3.31 10.92 -15.88
C TYR A 223 -3.48 11.97 -14.76
N SER A 224 -3.16 13.24 -15.03
CA SER A 224 -3.42 14.35 -14.12
C SER A 224 -4.90 14.53 -13.73
N GLU A 225 -5.83 13.91 -14.48
CA GLU A 225 -7.27 13.90 -14.22
C GLU A 225 -7.72 12.63 -13.49
N TRP A 226 -6.82 11.82 -12.92
CA TRP A 226 -7.17 10.60 -12.16
C TRP A 226 -8.20 10.85 -11.06
N TRP A 227 -8.19 12.04 -10.45
CA TRP A 227 -9.13 12.45 -9.42
C TRP A 227 -10.58 12.65 -9.94
N ASN A 228 -10.76 12.81 -11.26
CA ASN A 228 -12.07 13.07 -11.85
C ASN A 228 -12.86 11.76 -12.00
N HIS A 229 -13.84 11.55 -11.13
CA HIS A 229 -14.70 10.38 -11.11
C HIS A 229 -15.63 10.25 -12.32
N LEU A 230 -15.79 11.31 -13.11
CA LEU A 230 -16.59 11.30 -14.33
C LEU A 230 -15.85 10.64 -15.51
N ARG A 231 -14.60 10.22 -15.30
CA ARG A 231 -13.75 9.50 -16.25
C ARG A 231 -13.82 7.99 -16.08
N TYR A 232 -13.65 7.25 -17.16
CA TYR A 232 -13.52 5.80 -17.10
C TYR A 232 -12.13 5.39 -16.62
N ARG A 233 -12.06 5.00 -15.35
CA ARG A 233 -10.82 4.64 -14.65
C ARG A 233 -10.77 3.15 -14.32
N THR A 234 -9.59 2.56 -14.45
CA THR A 234 -9.34 1.16 -14.06
C THR A 234 -7.98 1.07 -13.40
N VAL A 235 -7.87 0.26 -12.33
CA VAL A 235 -6.61 0.03 -11.62
C VAL A 235 -6.34 -1.47 -11.47
N ARG A 236 -5.05 -1.82 -11.51
CA ARG A 236 -4.52 -3.14 -11.19
C ARG A 236 -3.31 -2.99 -10.30
N GLN A 237 -3.11 -3.95 -9.41
CA GLN A 237 -1.94 -4.00 -8.54
C GLN A 237 -1.33 -5.39 -8.55
N GLN A 238 -0.02 -5.46 -8.70
CA GLN A 238 0.77 -6.67 -8.45
C GLN A 238 1.90 -6.34 -7.50
N CYS A 239 2.17 -7.25 -6.57
CA CYS A 239 3.21 -7.11 -5.57
C CYS A 239 4.20 -8.23 -5.78
N LEU A 240 5.47 -7.89 -6.04
CA LEU A 240 6.47 -8.85 -6.45
C LEU A 240 7.72 -8.73 -5.58
N TRP A 241 7.99 -9.78 -4.81
CA TRP A 241 9.22 -9.90 -4.03
C TRP A 241 10.21 -10.81 -4.74
N ILE A 242 11.47 -10.40 -4.80
CA ILE A 242 12.55 -11.17 -5.43
C ILE A 242 13.56 -11.57 -4.34
N ALA A 243 13.87 -12.86 -4.26
CA ALA A 243 14.82 -13.38 -3.29
C ALA A 243 16.23 -12.84 -3.52
N PRO A 244 16.99 -12.49 -2.45
CA PRO A 244 18.40 -12.11 -2.55
C PRO A 244 19.24 -13.25 -3.15
N SER A 245 20.08 -12.93 -4.12
CA SER A 245 20.93 -13.90 -4.84
C SER A 245 22.04 -14.51 -3.96
N SER A 246 22.37 -13.84 -2.84
CA SER A 246 23.33 -14.29 -1.82
C SER A 246 23.11 -13.47 -0.55
N ALA A 247 23.51 -14.00 0.61
CA ALA A 247 23.57 -13.20 1.84
C ALA A 247 24.41 -11.93 1.56
N PRO A 248 23.92 -10.73 1.92
CA PRO A 248 24.69 -9.51 1.70
C PRO A 248 26.06 -9.67 2.34
N SER A 249 27.11 -9.47 1.56
CA SER A 249 28.46 -9.41 2.13
C SER A 249 28.47 -8.27 3.14
N PRO A 250 28.98 -8.48 4.37
CA PRO A 250 29.07 -7.40 5.33
C PRO A 250 29.91 -6.28 4.72
N GLU A 251 29.31 -5.13 4.44
CA GLU A 251 30.06 -3.95 4.05
C GLU A 251 30.99 -3.58 5.21
N THR A 252 32.28 -3.83 5.03
CA THR A 252 33.33 -3.41 5.95
C THR A 252 33.61 -1.93 5.71
N THR A 253 32.84 -1.06 6.36
CA THR A 253 33.22 0.33 6.63
C THR A 253 33.42 0.48 8.13
N THR A 254 34.50 1.15 8.53
CA THR A 254 34.97 1.19 9.92
C THR A 254 34.14 2.07 10.87
N HIS A 255 33.12 2.80 10.36
CA HIS A 255 32.38 3.79 11.16
C HIS A 255 30.86 3.58 11.20
N LEU A 256 30.24 3.17 10.09
CA LEU A 256 28.79 2.94 10.01
C LEU A 256 28.49 1.60 9.32
N ARG A 257 27.89 0.66 10.04
CA ARG A 257 27.38 -0.59 9.50
C ARG A 257 25.90 -0.46 9.17
N ARG A 258 25.52 -0.77 7.93
CA ARG A 258 24.10 -0.83 7.54
C ARG A 258 23.38 -1.95 8.29
N ILE A 259 22.21 -1.65 8.83
CA ILE A 259 21.22 -2.65 9.24
C ILE A 259 20.34 -2.89 8.02
N GLY A 260 20.66 -3.92 7.24
CA GLY A 260 19.92 -4.29 6.04
C GLY A 260 18.65 -5.10 6.35
N ILE A 261 17.83 -5.33 5.32
CA ILE A 261 16.80 -6.38 5.36
C ILE A 261 17.53 -7.72 5.56
N PRO A 262 17.23 -8.48 6.61
CA PRO A 262 18.01 -9.66 6.94
C PRO A 262 17.75 -10.79 5.95
N ALA A 263 18.75 -11.64 5.72
CA ALA A 263 18.66 -12.74 4.76
C ALA A 263 17.58 -13.78 5.09
N TRP A 264 17.15 -13.88 6.36
CA TRP A 264 16.07 -14.77 6.78
C TRP A 264 14.68 -14.21 6.45
N PHE A 265 14.56 -12.90 6.15
CA PHE A 265 13.27 -12.30 5.86
C PHE A 265 12.84 -12.59 4.43
N SER A 266 11.66 -13.18 4.31
CA SER A 266 10.82 -13.17 3.11
C SER A 266 9.41 -12.78 3.54
N PRO A 267 8.65 -12.06 2.70
CA PRO A 267 7.23 -11.91 2.95
C PRO A 267 6.51 -13.24 2.70
N SER A 268 5.28 -13.35 3.17
CA SER A 268 4.53 -14.61 3.07
C SER A 268 4.22 -15.00 1.64
N PRO A 269 4.51 -16.25 1.23
CA PRO A 269 4.06 -16.77 -0.07
C PRO A 269 2.55 -17.08 -0.08
N SER A 270 1.86 -16.86 1.04
CA SER A 270 0.42 -16.99 1.18
C SER A 270 -0.20 -15.64 1.52
N PHE A 271 -1.52 -15.55 1.38
CA PHE A 271 -2.25 -14.34 1.73
C PHE A 271 -2.20 -13.99 3.23
N ASN A 272 -1.96 -14.97 4.11
CA ASN A 272 -1.77 -14.72 5.54
C ASN A 272 -0.38 -14.20 5.81
N VAL A 273 -0.25 -13.18 6.67
CA VAL A 273 1.05 -12.78 7.19
C VAL A 273 1.64 -13.92 8.03
N HIS A 274 2.97 -14.04 8.06
CA HIS A 274 3.63 -15.03 8.92
C HIS A 274 4.68 -14.40 9.84
N PHE A 275 4.73 -13.07 9.95
CA PHE A 275 5.66 -12.43 10.87
C PHE A 275 5.43 -12.95 12.30
N ASP A 276 4.17 -13.15 12.68
CA ASP A 276 3.74 -13.64 13.98
C ASP A 276 4.22 -15.06 14.35
N THR A 277 4.73 -15.82 13.40
CA THR A 277 5.20 -17.19 13.64
C THR A 277 6.65 -17.38 13.21
N SER A 278 7.08 -16.72 12.14
CA SER A 278 8.36 -16.97 11.49
C SER A 278 9.44 -15.93 11.82
N PHE A 279 9.07 -14.73 12.28
CA PHE A 279 10.10 -13.76 12.68
C PHE A 279 10.78 -14.20 13.98
N PRO A 280 12.07 -13.85 14.18
CA PRO A 280 12.73 -14.02 15.45
C PRO A 280 11.96 -13.33 16.58
N GLU A 281 11.93 -13.96 17.75
CA GLU A 281 11.34 -13.35 18.95
C GLU A 281 12.26 -12.26 19.51
N PHE A 282 11.66 -11.14 19.95
CA PHE A 282 12.34 -10.05 20.64
C PHE A 282 11.34 -9.25 21.49
N GLU A 283 11.84 -8.72 22.61
CA GLU A 283 11.06 -7.84 23.48
C GLU A 283 10.84 -6.46 22.83
N PRO A 284 9.68 -5.82 23.06
CA PRO A 284 9.43 -4.47 22.57
C PRO A 284 10.48 -3.45 23.04
N ILE A 285 10.70 -2.41 22.23
CA ILE A 285 11.64 -1.32 22.55
C ILE A 285 11.06 -0.48 23.71
N PRO A 286 11.77 -0.30 24.85
CA PRO A 286 11.31 0.49 25.98
C PRO A 286 10.85 1.90 25.58
N GLY A 287 9.68 2.28 26.10
CA GLY A 287 9.08 3.60 25.85
C GLY A 287 8.39 3.76 24.50
N LYS A 288 8.53 2.80 23.57
CA LYS A 288 7.83 2.81 22.28
C LYS A 288 6.48 2.12 22.36
N LEU A 289 5.57 2.50 21.46
CA LEU A 289 4.27 1.86 21.26
C LEU A 289 4.17 1.34 19.83
N ALA A 290 4.27 0.03 19.65
CA ALA A 290 3.93 -0.66 18.41
C ALA A 290 2.58 -1.35 18.61
N MET A 291 1.51 -0.79 18.05
CA MET A 291 0.13 -1.24 18.27
C MET A 291 -0.47 -1.68 16.93
N GLN A 292 -1.18 -2.81 16.93
CA GLN A 292 -1.85 -3.31 15.73
C GLN A 292 -3.01 -4.23 16.08
N TYR A 293 -3.83 -4.55 15.10
CA TYR A 293 -4.77 -5.66 15.17
C TYR A 293 -4.09 -7.02 14.98
N ARG A 294 -4.75 -8.09 15.43
CA ARG A 294 -4.35 -9.46 15.14
C ARG A 294 -4.89 -9.86 13.77
N LEU A 295 -4.05 -10.49 12.94
CA LEU A 295 -4.41 -10.88 11.57
C LEU A 295 -4.63 -12.39 11.42
N ASN A 296 -4.20 -13.20 12.38
CA ASN A 296 -4.37 -14.64 12.34
C ASN A 296 -5.00 -15.12 13.65
N ASN A 297 -6.26 -15.58 13.59
CA ASN A 297 -6.99 -16.03 14.77
C ASN A 297 -6.44 -17.35 15.34
N PHE A 298 -5.77 -18.13 14.50
CA PHE A 298 -5.19 -19.43 14.80
C PHE A 298 -3.78 -19.32 15.40
N VAL A 299 -3.24 -18.09 15.49
CA VAL A 299 -1.96 -17.81 16.14
C VAL A 299 -2.22 -17.23 17.53
N PRO A 300 -1.58 -17.75 18.59
CA PRO A 300 -1.73 -17.20 19.94
C PRO A 300 -1.35 -15.71 20.01
N ALA A 301 -2.09 -14.89 20.76
CA ALA A 301 -1.80 -13.46 20.88
C ALA A 301 -0.38 -13.18 21.40
N GLN A 302 0.12 -14.05 22.30
CA GLN A 302 1.48 -13.97 22.84
C GLN A 302 2.58 -13.96 21.76
N ASN A 303 2.35 -14.58 20.61
CA ASN A 303 3.32 -14.61 19.52
C ASN A 303 3.60 -13.22 18.94
N TYR A 304 2.58 -12.37 18.87
CA TYR A 304 2.71 -10.98 18.43
C TYR A 304 3.52 -10.18 19.45
N LEU A 305 3.20 -10.34 20.74
CA LEU A 305 3.89 -9.66 21.84
C LEU A 305 5.38 -10.04 21.92
N LYS A 306 5.70 -11.31 21.63
CA LYS A 306 7.08 -11.82 21.53
C LYS A 306 7.84 -11.34 20.30
N ARG A 307 7.23 -10.51 19.43
CA ARG A 307 7.83 -10.01 18.18
C ARG A 307 7.72 -8.48 18.11
N GLY A 308 7.90 -7.86 19.28
CA GLY A 308 7.97 -6.41 19.42
C GLY A 308 6.64 -5.66 19.42
N ILE A 309 5.49 -6.34 19.26
CA ILE A 309 4.19 -5.69 19.42
C ILE A 309 3.95 -5.39 20.90
N THR A 310 3.60 -4.15 21.19
CA THR A 310 3.42 -3.68 22.57
C THR A 310 2.00 -3.87 23.07
N HIS A 311 1.02 -3.63 22.19
CA HIS A 311 -0.39 -3.73 22.52
C HIS A 311 -1.16 -4.41 21.40
N LEU A 312 -2.15 -5.22 21.79
CA LEU A 312 -3.13 -5.84 20.89
C LEU A 312 -4.54 -5.35 21.27
N PRO A 313 -5.56 -5.61 20.44
CA PRO A 313 -6.90 -5.10 20.69
C PRO A 313 -7.54 -5.66 21.97
N ARG A 314 -8.42 -4.87 22.58
CA ARG A 314 -9.17 -5.21 23.81
C ARG A 314 -9.91 -6.55 23.76
N TRP A 315 -10.35 -7.02 22.59
CA TRP A 315 -11.08 -8.29 22.46
C TRP A 315 -10.19 -9.54 22.61
N GLU A 316 -8.87 -9.38 22.68
CA GLU A 316 -7.97 -10.50 22.97
C GLU A 316 -8.03 -10.84 24.47
N GLU A 317 -8.71 -11.94 24.80
CA GLU A 317 -9.02 -12.35 26.18
C GLU A 317 -7.81 -12.88 26.95
N ASP A 318 -6.78 -13.39 26.25
CA ASP A 318 -5.63 -14.08 26.82
C ASP A 318 -4.45 -13.17 27.17
N ILE A 319 -4.58 -11.86 26.95
CA ILE A 319 -3.52 -10.88 27.25
C ILE A 319 -3.86 -9.96 28.43
N PRO A 320 -2.87 -9.54 29.23
CA PRO A 320 -3.10 -8.58 30.31
C PRO A 320 -3.69 -7.26 29.80
N ARG A 321 -4.67 -6.69 30.52
CA ARG A 321 -5.34 -5.43 30.13
C ARG A 321 -4.39 -4.26 29.86
N HIS A 322 -3.28 -4.15 30.60
CA HIS A 322 -2.29 -3.10 30.37
C HIS A 322 -1.49 -3.26 29.06
N LYS A 323 -1.61 -4.39 28.37
CA LYS A 323 -1.12 -4.64 27.00
C LYS A 323 -2.24 -4.61 25.96
N GLN A 324 -3.44 -4.16 26.34
CA GLN A 324 -4.53 -3.96 25.41
C GLN A 324 -4.58 -2.50 24.94
N HIS A 325 -4.96 -2.30 23.69
CA HIS A 325 -5.37 -1.02 23.14
C HIS A 325 -6.83 -1.07 22.69
N TRP A 326 -7.46 0.10 22.64
CA TRP A 326 -8.81 0.26 22.10
C TRP A 326 -8.95 1.63 21.46
N THR A 327 -9.48 1.64 20.24
CA THR A 327 -9.99 2.84 19.58
C THR A 327 -11.50 2.75 19.65
N GLU A 328 -12.10 3.70 20.37
CA GLU A 328 -13.53 3.65 20.68
C GLU A 328 -14.35 4.03 19.43
N PRO A 329 -15.15 3.12 18.85
CA PRO A 329 -15.83 3.37 17.59
C PRO A 329 -16.85 4.54 17.68
N PRO A 330 -17.23 5.11 16.52
CA PRO A 330 -18.21 6.20 16.42
C PRO A 330 -19.54 5.90 17.15
N GLY A 331 -19.97 4.65 17.10
CA GLY A 331 -21.22 4.18 17.71
C GLY A 331 -21.19 4.03 19.24
N PHE A 332 -20.09 4.38 19.94
CA PHE A 332 -20.02 4.25 21.41
C PHE A 332 -21.14 4.99 22.13
N PHE A 333 -21.55 6.14 21.59
CA PHE A 333 -22.69 6.91 22.10
C PHE A 333 -24.01 6.59 21.40
N ALA A 334 -24.14 5.42 20.76
CA ALA A 334 -25.31 5.03 19.97
C ALA A 334 -25.69 6.08 18.91
N ASP A 335 -24.69 6.50 18.13
CA ASP A 335 -24.79 7.47 17.02
C ASP A 335 -25.36 8.85 17.42
N ARG A 336 -25.23 9.20 18.70
CA ARG A 336 -25.58 10.54 19.20
C ARG A 336 -24.50 11.56 18.82
N ASP A 337 -24.93 12.78 18.55
CA ASP A 337 -24.09 13.85 18.03
C ASP A 337 -23.40 14.69 19.11
N GLU A 338 -22.60 15.68 18.67
CA GLU A 338 -21.91 16.61 19.57
C GLU A 338 -22.89 17.45 20.41
N ASN A 339 -24.09 17.74 19.91
CA ASN A 339 -25.10 18.51 20.63
C ASN A 339 -25.62 17.72 21.82
N TRP A 340 -25.97 16.46 21.62
CA TRP A 340 -26.33 15.55 22.70
C TRP A 340 -25.20 15.46 23.74
N PHE A 341 -23.96 15.21 23.30
CA PHE A 341 -22.84 15.07 24.23
C PHE A 341 -22.60 16.35 25.04
N SER A 342 -22.77 17.52 24.41
CA SER A 342 -22.64 18.83 25.07
C SER A 342 -23.72 19.08 26.14
N SER A 343 -24.89 18.43 26.04
CA SER A 343 -26.01 18.58 26.98
C SER A 343 -25.84 17.79 28.28
N LEU A 344 -24.94 16.80 28.29
CA LEU A 344 -24.78 15.91 29.43
C LEU A 344 -24.26 16.66 30.66
N SER A 345 -24.78 16.25 31.82
CA SER A 345 -24.25 16.63 33.12
C SER A 345 -22.90 15.95 33.39
N LYS A 346 -22.20 16.44 34.41
CA LYS A 346 -20.91 15.87 34.80
C LYS A 346 -21.06 14.42 35.25
N GLU A 347 -22.09 14.13 36.03
CA GLU A 347 -22.37 12.80 36.57
C GLU A 347 -22.66 11.80 35.45
N GLU A 348 -23.41 12.20 34.41
CA GLU A 348 -23.67 11.36 33.23
C GLU A 348 -22.39 11.06 32.46
N VAL A 349 -21.54 12.07 32.23
CA VAL A 349 -20.26 11.88 31.54
C VAL A 349 -19.30 10.99 32.34
N GLU A 350 -19.21 11.20 33.66
CA GLU A 350 -18.40 10.35 34.54
C GLU A 350 -18.91 8.91 34.56
N ALA A 351 -20.22 8.69 34.47
CA ALA A 351 -20.80 7.35 34.37
C ALA A 351 -20.41 6.62 33.07
N TYR A 352 -20.28 7.32 31.94
CA TYR A 352 -19.69 6.73 30.72
C TYR A 352 -18.19 6.44 30.90
N ALA A 353 -17.45 7.33 31.54
CA ALA A 353 -16.02 7.13 31.81
C ALA A 353 -15.75 5.94 32.74
N ASP A 354 -16.66 5.66 33.68
CA ASP A 354 -16.56 4.51 34.59
C ASP A 354 -16.69 3.14 33.88
N GLN A 355 -17.21 3.12 32.64
CA GLN A 355 -17.28 1.91 31.82
C GLN A 355 -15.95 1.55 31.15
N VAL A 356 -14.99 2.49 31.12
CA VAL A 356 -13.68 2.28 30.51
C VAL A 356 -12.83 1.39 31.42
N GLY A 357 -12.39 0.24 30.89
CA GLY A 357 -11.51 -0.67 31.59
C GLY A 357 -10.08 -0.12 31.75
N GLY A 358 -9.30 -0.74 32.65
CA GLY A 358 -7.88 -0.42 32.85
C GLY A 358 -6.96 -0.91 31.72
N LEU A 359 -7.18 -0.40 30.52
CA LEU A 359 -6.40 -0.71 29.32
C LEU A 359 -5.02 -0.04 29.36
N GLY A 360 -4.09 -0.50 28.52
CA GLY A 360 -2.80 0.17 28.34
C GLY A 360 -2.94 1.47 27.55
N VAL A 361 -3.69 1.40 26.44
CA VAL A 361 -3.93 2.53 25.53
C VAL A 361 -5.43 2.62 25.22
N TYR A 362 -5.97 3.84 25.24
CA TYR A 362 -7.34 4.14 24.87
C TYR A 362 -7.39 5.40 24.01
N ILE A 363 -8.00 5.28 22.83
CA ILE A 363 -8.03 6.30 21.79
C ILE A 363 -9.48 6.71 21.58
N TYR A 364 -9.77 8.00 21.71
CA TYR A 364 -11.10 8.56 21.44
C TYR A 364 -11.30 8.68 19.93
N ASP A 365 -12.28 7.96 19.39
CA ASP A 365 -12.72 8.05 18.00
C ASP A 365 -14.25 8.25 17.93
N PHE A 366 -14.73 9.21 18.72
CA PHE A 366 -16.16 9.53 18.85
C PHE A 366 -16.79 10.20 17.62
N GLU A 367 -16.02 10.39 16.53
CA GLU A 367 -16.46 10.97 15.25
C GLU A 367 -17.51 12.10 15.38
N PHE A 368 -17.22 13.14 16.17
CA PHE A 368 -18.06 14.35 16.17
C PHE A 368 -18.04 15.13 14.84
N TRP A 369 -17.40 14.59 13.78
CA TRP A 369 -17.17 15.16 12.44
C TRP A 369 -16.55 16.56 12.41
N ASN A 370 -16.14 17.07 13.57
CA ASN A 370 -15.53 18.37 13.77
C ASN A 370 -14.21 18.20 14.52
N ARG A 371 -13.12 18.76 13.98
CA ARG A 371 -11.79 18.77 14.62
C ARG A 371 -11.65 19.90 15.64
N ASP A 372 -12.56 20.87 15.63
CA ASP A 372 -12.59 22.01 16.55
C ASP A 372 -13.80 21.92 17.47
N TYR A 373 -13.59 21.38 18.66
CA TYR A 373 -14.69 21.18 19.60
C TYR A 373 -15.26 22.51 20.11
N ALA A 374 -16.57 22.54 20.35
CA ALA A 374 -17.20 23.63 21.09
C ALA A 374 -16.74 23.62 22.57
N PRO A 375 -16.73 24.77 23.28
CA PRO A 375 -16.33 24.81 24.69
C PRO A 375 -17.06 23.82 25.59
N ALA A 376 -18.36 23.61 25.38
CA ALA A 376 -19.16 22.64 26.14
C ALA A 376 -18.66 21.20 25.91
N VAL A 377 -18.42 20.80 24.66
CA VAL A 377 -17.86 19.47 24.32
C VAL A 377 -16.48 19.28 24.96
N LYS A 378 -15.60 20.29 24.90
CA LYS A 378 -14.29 20.25 25.57
C LYS A 378 -14.41 20.03 27.07
N GLU A 379 -15.35 20.71 27.73
CA GLU A 379 -15.59 20.54 29.16
C GLU A 379 -15.99 19.10 29.50
N ARG A 380 -16.88 18.49 28.72
CA ARG A 380 -17.29 17.10 28.93
C ARG A 380 -16.13 16.13 28.66
N LEU A 381 -15.34 16.34 27.60
CA LEU A 381 -14.14 15.53 27.34
C LEU A 381 -13.09 15.66 28.46
N ILE A 382 -12.99 16.82 29.11
CA ILE A 382 -12.15 17.02 30.30
C ILE A 382 -12.68 16.20 31.47
N TRP A 383 -13.98 16.26 31.78
CA TRP A 383 -14.58 15.44 32.84
C TRP A 383 -14.39 13.94 32.58
N TYR A 384 -14.65 13.52 31.34
CA TYR A 384 -14.47 12.15 30.88
C TYR A 384 -13.01 11.68 31.07
N SER A 385 -12.04 12.45 30.57
CA SER A 385 -10.61 12.12 30.65
C SER A 385 -10.08 12.15 32.09
N ALA A 386 -10.51 13.13 32.89
CA ALA A 386 -10.14 13.25 34.30
C ALA A 386 -10.64 12.06 35.11
N ARG A 387 -11.88 11.61 34.85
CA ARG A 387 -12.45 10.44 35.51
C ARG A 387 -11.72 9.15 35.13
N ILE A 388 -11.41 8.94 33.86
CA ILE A 388 -10.61 7.79 33.42
C ILE A 388 -9.24 7.79 34.09
N ARG A 389 -8.54 8.94 34.12
CA ARG A 389 -7.23 9.08 34.80
C ARG A 389 -7.30 8.77 36.29
N LYS A 390 -8.36 9.21 36.96
CA LYS A 390 -8.58 8.93 38.38
C LYS A 390 -8.74 7.43 38.63
N ASN A 391 -9.48 6.75 37.78
CA ASN A 391 -9.74 5.32 37.90
C ASN A 391 -8.54 4.46 37.48
N HIS A 392 -7.83 4.89 36.42
CA HIS A 392 -6.73 4.15 35.78
C HIS A 392 -5.52 5.06 35.51
N PRO A 393 -4.69 5.39 36.52
CA PRO A 393 -3.64 6.40 36.37
C PRO A 393 -2.59 6.09 35.28
N SER A 394 -2.35 4.80 35.00
CA SER A 394 -1.36 4.33 34.02
C SER A 394 -1.84 4.31 32.57
N ILE A 395 -3.14 4.51 32.32
CA ILE A 395 -3.70 4.46 30.96
C ILE A 395 -3.12 5.58 30.09
N LYS A 396 -2.89 5.27 28.81
CA LYS A 396 -2.52 6.27 27.82
C LYS A 396 -3.76 6.71 27.06
N LEU A 397 -4.01 8.02 27.06
CA LEU A 397 -5.19 8.63 26.49
C LEU A 397 -4.79 9.46 25.28
N PHE A 398 -5.38 9.11 24.15
CA PHE A 398 -5.20 9.79 22.87
C PHE A 398 -6.57 10.22 22.36
N ASP A 399 -6.59 11.31 21.61
CA ASP A 399 -7.75 11.74 20.85
C ASP A 399 -7.37 11.73 19.37
N TYR A 400 -8.06 10.91 18.58
CA TYR A 400 -7.76 10.73 17.17
C TYR A 400 -8.07 11.98 16.34
N TRP A 401 -9.19 12.66 16.63
CA TRP A 401 -9.67 13.79 15.84
C TRP A 401 -9.17 15.13 16.31
N GLY A 402 -9.05 15.30 17.63
CA GLY A 402 -8.76 16.57 18.28
C GLY A 402 -7.48 16.59 19.11
N GLY A 403 -6.75 15.48 19.19
CA GLY A 403 -5.63 15.27 20.10
C GLY A 403 -4.28 15.86 19.66
N SER A 404 -4.20 16.42 18.45
CA SER A 404 -2.98 17.02 17.91
C SER A 404 -3.21 18.48 17.52
N ALA A 405 -2.26 19.36 17.80
CA ALA A 405 -2.35 20.76 17.41
C ALA A 405 -2.24 20.89 15.88
N VAL A 406 -1.41 20.05 15.26
CA VAL A 406 -1.29 19.88 13.82
C VAL A 406 -1.48 18.40 13.49
N HIS A 407 -2.50 18.10 12.69
CA HIS A 407 -2.69 16.78 12.07
C HIS A 407 -1.88 16.67 10.77
N ASN A 408 -1.70 15.45 10.24
CA ASN A 408 -0.90 15.28 9.03
C ASN A 408 -1.51 16.00 7.82
N THR A 409 -0.89 17.11 7.46
CA THR A 409 -1.06 17.85 6.23
C THR A 409 0.05 17.38 5.29
N ASN A 410 -0.28 16.56 4.28
CA ASN A 410 0.67 16.00 3.28
C ASN A 410 1.32 17.06 2.38
N PHE A 411 1.83 18.12 2.99
CA PHE A 411 2.13 19.42 2.41
C PHE A 411 1.01 19.94 1.49
N GLN A 412 -0.23 19.55 1.76
CA GLN A 412 -1.37 19.90 0.95
C GLN A 412 -1.84 21.33 1.25
N ARG A 413 -2.07 22.10 0.18
CA ARG A 413 -2.64 23.44 0.22
C ARG A 413 -3.71 23.56 -0.87
N GLY A 414 -4.98 23.47 -0.46
CA GLY A 414 -6.07 23.33 -1.42
C GLY A 414 -5.94 22.01 -2.19
N THR A 415 -5.82 22.09 -3.52
CA THR A 415 -5.68 20.93 -4.41
C THR A 415 -4.24 20.62 -4.82
N SER A 416 -3.25 21.38 -4.35
CA SER A 416 -1.83 21.20 -4.71
C SER A 416 -0.95 20.88 -3.51
N ILE A 417 0.25 20.38 -3.78
CA ILE A 417 1.32 20.19 -2.80
C ILE A 417 2.24 21.40 -2.83
N ASP A 418 2.38 22.07 -1.68
CA ASP A 418 3.19 23.27 -1.50
C ASP A 418 3.95 23.20 -0.16
N PRO A 419 5.06 22.46 -0.09
CA PRO A 419 5.82 22.32 1.16
C PRO A 419 6.37 23.68 1.64
N ALA A 420 6.65 24.62 0.74
CA ALA A 420 7.21 25.92 1.09
C ALA A 420 6.34 26.71 2.08
N HIS A 421 5.02 26.52 2.02
CA HIS A 421 4.07 27.17 2.92
C HIS A 421 4.29 26.81 4.40
N PHE A 422 4.88 25.64 4.68
CA PHE A 422 5.02 25.08 6.02
C PHE A 422 6.33 25.51 6.72
N LEU A 423 7.20 26.26 6.04
CA LEU A 423 8.42 26.81 6.65
C LEU A 423 8.11 27.74 7.83
N LYS A 424 7.04 28.54 7.71
CA LYS A 424 6.63 29.52 8.73
C LYS A 424 6.23 28.87 10.06
N ASP A 425 5.81 27.61 10.04
CA ASP A 425 5.30 26.92 11.22
C ASP A 425 6.40 26.69 12.27
N TYR A 426 7.67 26.63 11.84
CA TYR A 426 8.82 26.54 12.74
C TYR A 426 9.17 27.88 13.41
N GLN A 427 8.75 29.00 12.84
CA GLN A 427 9.01 30.35 13.36
C GLN A 427 7.84 30.86 14.22
N SER A 428 6.61 30.56 13.79
CA SER A 428 5.37 30.99 14.44
C SER A 428 4.33 29.87 14.37
N PRO A 429 4.48 28.80 15.17
CA PRO A 429 3.59 27.65 15.12
C PRO A 429 2.16 28.07 15.50
N THR A 430 1.22 27.83 14.59
CA THR A 430 -0.21 28.09 14.82
C THR A 430 -0.93 26.75 14.82
N PRO A 431 -1.70 26.42 15.87
CA PRO A 431 -2.41 25.15 15.90
C PRO A 431 -3.55 25.18 14.87
N THR A 432 -3.75 24.07 14.19
CA THR A 432 -4.84 23.87 13.21
C THR A 432 -6.21 23.74 13.86
N ASN A 433 -6.26 23.35 15.14
CA ASN A 433 -7.47 23.33 15.96
C ASN A 433 -7.21 23.96 17.34
N SER A 434 -8.26 24.31 18.05
CA SER A 434 -8.24 25.08 19.30
C SER A 434 -8.46 24.22 20.55
N ASN A 435 -8.40 22.89 20.44
CA ASN A 435 -8.88 21.97 21.48
C ASN A 435 -8.12 22.04 22.79
N PHE A 436 -6.86 22.45 22.73
CA PHE A 436 -5.99 22.57 23.89
C PHE A 436 -5.98 23.96 24.53
N LYS A 437 -6.70 24.93 23.96
CA LYS A 437 -6.86 26.25 24.60
C LYS A 437 -7.59 26.07 25.94
N PRO A 438 -7.10 26.67 27.04
CA PRO A 438 -7.77 26.59 28.31
C PRO A 438 -9.21 27.11 28.25
N LEU A 439 -10.11 26.44 28.96
CA LEU A 439 -11.45 26.93 29.24
C LEU A 439 -11.39 28.12 30.21
N ALA A 440 -12.52 28.81 30.41
CA ALA A 440 -12.60 29.97 31.31
C ALA A 440 -12.20 29.65 32.77
N ASN A 441 -12.35 28.38 33.19
CA ASN A 441 -11.94 27.89 34.51
C ASN A 441 -10.44 27.47 34.57
N GLY A 442 -9.69 27.62 33.47
CA GLY A 442 -8.27 27.24 33.39
C GLY A 442 -7.99 25.75 33.14
N GLU A 443 -9.03 24.91 32.99
CA GLU A 443 -8.87 23.51 32.59
C GLU A 443 -8.58 23.36 31.10
N THR A 444 -7.85 22.30 30.73
CA THR A 444 -7.52 22.00 29.33
C THR A 444 -7.35 20.49 29.14
N LEU A 445 -7.70 19.99 27.96
CA LEU A 445 -7.47 18.59 27.56
C LEU A 445 -5.99 18.19 27.64
N GLY A 446 -5.07 19.15 27.47
CA GLY A 446 -3.63 18.90 27.54
C GLY A 446 -3.12 18.45 28.91
N LYS A 447 -3.93 18.57 29.98
CA LYS A 447 -3.61 18.01 31.30
C LYS A 447 -3.82 16.50 31.38
N TYR A 448 -4.68 15.94 30.53
CA TYR A 448 -5.17 14.56 30.65
C TYR A 448 -4.73 13.66 29.50
N LEU A 449 -4.64 14.21 28.29
CA LEU A 449 -4.10 13.50 27.13
C LEU A 449 -2.56 13.40 27.26
N ASN A 450 -1.99 12.26 26.88
CA ASN A 450 -0.54 12.05 26.92
C ASN A 450 0.04 11.63 25.58
N GLY A 451 -0.70 11.88 24.50
CA GLY A 451 -0.28 11.52 23.18
C GLY A 451 -0.87 12.40 22.08
N ASN A 452 -0.11 12.52 21.00
CA ASN A 452 -0.48 13.19 19.76
C ASN A 452 -0.52 12.12 18.66
N LEU A 453 -1.63 12.07 17.92
CA LEU A 453 -1.78 11.18 16.78
C LEU A 453 -1.48 11.93 15.48
N ILE A 454 -0.66 11.31 14.64
CA ILE A 454 -0.32 11.82 13.31
C ILE A 454 -0.76 10.77 12.31
N ASP A 455 -1.73 11.09 11.49
CA ASP A 455 -2.19 10.22 10.41
C ASP A 455 -1.06 9.97 9.41
N VAL A 456 -0.55 8.76 9.27
CA VAL A 456 0.51 8.44 8.31
C VAL A 456 0.03 7.32 7.40
N TYR A 457 -0.94 7.65 6.56
CA TYR A 457 -1.41 6.74 5.53
C TYR A 457 -1.55 7.45 4.18
N PRO A 458 -1.40 6.70 3.08
CA PRO A 458 -1.39 7.26 1.74
C PRO A 458 -2.76 7.87 1.43
N LYS A 459 -2.76 9.04 0.83
CA LYS A 459 -3.98 9.75 0.44
C LYS A 459 -4.24 9.55 -1.05
N ILE A 460 -5.39 10.05 -1.48
CA ILE A 460 -5.82 10.10 -2.87
C ILE A 460 -4.70 10.68 -3.75
N VAL A 461 -4.41 10.01 -4.86
CA VAL A 461 -3.36 10.43 -5.78
C VAL A 461 -3.88 11.56 -6.68
N PHE A 462 -3.35 12.76 -6.46
CA PHE A 462 -3.58 13.94 -7.28
C PHE A 462 -2.41 14.16 -8.25
N GLY A 463 -2.51 13.55 -9.44
CA GLY A 463 -1.51 13.67 -10.49
C GLY A 463 -0.07 13.32 -10.06
N ASP A 464 0.86 13.49 -10.99
CA ASP A 464 2.29 13.43 -10.77
C ASP A 464 2.95 14.74 -11.18
N ASP A 465 4.16 14.97 -10.66
CA ASP A 465 5.03 16.00 -11.22
C ASP A 465 5.82 15.46 -12.43
N PRO A 466 6.55 16.32 -13.18
CA PRO A 466 7.32 15.85 -14.34
C PRO A 466 8.40 14.80 -14.05
N SER A 467 8.78 14.60 -12.78
CA SER A 467 9.71 13.54 -12.35
C SER A 467 9.02 12.22 -11.98
N GLY A 468 7.68 12.19 -12.00
CA GLY A 468 6.85 11.05 -11.64
C GLY A 468 6.53 10.95 -10.15
N VAL A 469 6.79 12.00 -9.36
CA VAL A 469 6.53 12.02 -7.92
C VAL A 469 5.05 12.28 -7.69
N THR A 470 4.45 11.50 -6.79
CA THR A 470 3.05 11.62 -6.37
C THR A 470 2.94 12.19 -4.94
N PRO A 471 1.74 12.58 -4.48
CA PRO A 471 1.52 13.00 -3.10
C PRO A 471 2.05 12.04 -2.03
N ASN A 472 2.02 10.74 -2.31
CA ASN A 472 2.40 9.72 -1.34
C ASN A 472 3.91 9.68 -1.08
N ASN A 473 4.74 10.21 -2.00
CA ASN A 473 6.17 10.39 -1.77
C ASN A 473 6.47 11.43 -0.66
N TYR A 474 5.54 12.34 -0.35
CA TYR A 474 5.73 13.35 0.69
C TYR A 474 5.34 12.88 2.10
N LEU A 475 4.66 11.73 2.22
CA LEU A 475 3.97 11.29 3.44
C LEU A 475 4.89 11.24 4.68
N ILE A 476 6.07 10.63 4.56
CA ILE A 476 7.02 10.50 5.69
C ILE A 476 7.55 11.88 6.12
N LEU A 477 7.87 12.75 5.17
CA LEU A 477 8.37 14.10 5.45
C LEU A 477 7.29 14.99 6.07
N ALA A 478 6.04 14.84 5.64
CA ALA A 478 4.89 15.53 6.22
C ALA A 478 4.63 15.06 7.67
N ALA A 479 4.71 13.74 7.93
CA ALA A 479 4.59 13.19 9.27
C ALA A 479 5.71 13.68 10.21
N LEU A 480 6.95 13.74 9.72
CA LEU A 480 8.09 14.31 10.45
C LEU A 480 7.88 15.79 10.76
N HIS A 481 7.36 16.55 9.81
CA HIS A 481 7.01 17.94 10.01
C HIS A 481 5.96 18.10 11.11
N ALA A 482 4.81 17.42 11.00
CA ALA A 482 3.74 17.46 12.00
C ALA A 482 4.24 17.05 13.39
N ALA A 483 5.08 16.01 13.49
CA ALA A 483 5.68 15.56 14.75
C ALA A 483 6.52 16.65 15.41
N ARG A 484 7.35 17.34 14.62
CA ARG A 484 8.19 18.43 15.12
C ARG A 484 7.37 19.64 15.55
N ILE A 485 6.37 20.04 14.77
CA ILE A 485 5.54 21.20 15.08
C ILE A 485 4.70 20.97 16.34
N ASN A 486 4.11 19.78 16.51
CA ASN A 486 3.38 19.43 17.74
C ASN A 486 4.27 19.56 19.00
N GLN A 487 5.57 19.27 18.89
CA GLN A 487 6.51 19.42 20.00
C GLN A 487 6.85 20.88 20.35
N LEU A 488 6.53 21.85 19.50
CA LEU A 488 6.72 23.28 19.78
C LEU A 488 5.63 23.85 20.68
N PHE A 489 4.47 23.21 20.78
CA PHE A 489 3.39 23.66 21.66
C PHE A 489 3.64 23.22 23.11
N SER A 490 3.53 24.16 24.05
CA SER A 490 3.84 23.94 25.47
C SER A 490 3.04 22.81 26.12
N TYR A 491 1.82 22.57 25.65
CA TYR A 491 0.88 21.54 26.13
C TYR A 491 1.02 20.19 25.40
N GLN A 492 1.88 20.09 24.38
CA GLN A 492 2.12 18.86 23.60
C GLN A 492 3.57 18.41 23.56
N LYS A 493 4.53 19.26 23.94
CA LYS A 493 5.98 18.97 23.91
C LYS A 493 6.41 17.68 24.63
N ASN A 494 5.62 17.23 25.61
CA ASN A 494 5.90 16.03 26.41
C ASN A 494 4.98 14.85 26.05
N ASN A 495 4.04 15.02 25.12
CA ASN A 495 3.14 13.96 24.69
C ASN A 495 3.89 12.96 23.81
N GLN A 496 3.51 11.69 23.93
CA GLN A 496 4.01 10.67 23.03
C GLN A 496 3.46 10.89 21.62
N THR A 497 4.34 10.90 20.62
CA THR A 497 3.93 11.07 19.23
C THR A 497 3.78 9.71 18.56
N ILE A 498 2.54 9.36 18.20
CA ILE A 498 2.20 8.08 17.58
C ILE A 498 1.76 8.28 16.15
N TRP A 499 2.38 7.53 15.24
CA TRP A 499 2.03 7.54 13.82
C TRP A 499 0.85 6.58 13.60
N TYR A 500 -0.32 7.12 13.34
CA TYR A 500 -1.53 6.36 13.06
C TYR A 500 -1.55 5.99 11.57
N ALA A 501 -1.06 4.80 11.27
CA ALA A 501 -0.91 4.29 9.92
C ALA A 501 -2.06 3.38 9.53
N TRP A 502 -2.25 3.21 8.24
CA TRP A 502 -3.17 2.25 7.64
C TRP A 502 -2.41 1.51 6.56
N ASN A 503 -2.60 0.20 6.48
CA ASN A 503 -1.92 -0.65 5.50
C ASN A 503 -2.41 -0.47 4.05
N ARG A 504 -3.41 0.39 3.82
CA ARG A 504 -4.02 0.65 2.52
C ARG A 504 -4.08 2.14 2.19
N HIS A 505 -4.32 2.45 0.93
CA HIS A 505 -4.66 3.81 0.50
C HIS A 505 -6.09 4.16 0.91
N LEU A 506 -6.29 5.37 1.43
CA LEU A 506 -7.62 5.92 1.66
C LEU A 506 -8.31 6.14 0.29
N PRO A 507 -9.42 5.45 -0.02
CA PRO A 507 -10.12 5.62 -1.29
C PRO A 507 -10.96 6.89 -1.33
N MET A 508 -11.25 7.38 -2.53
CA MET A 508 -12.49 8.10 -2.76
C MET A 508 -13.65 7.11 -2.94
N HIS A 509 -14.87 7.50 -2.56
CA HIS A 509 -16.09 6.70 -2.73
C HIS A 509 -16.30 6.17 -4.17
N GLN A 510 -15.66 6.76 -5.18
CA GLN A 510 -15.79 6.38 -6.60
C GLN A 510 -14.48 5.86 -7.22
N ASP A 511 -13.42 5.68 -6.44
CA ASP A 511 -12.18 5.11 -6.98
C ASP A 511 -12.39 3.67 -7.44
N PRO A 512 -11.77 3.25 -8.54
CA PRO A 512 -11.87 1.86 -9.00
C PRO A 512 -11.21 0.93 -7.98
N ALA A 513 -11.81 -0.25 -7.79
CA ALA A 513 -11.24 -1.30 -6.93
C ALA A 513 -10.03 -1.98 -7.58
N VAL A 514 -9.15 -2.53 -6.74
CA VAL A 514 -8.13 -3.49 -7.16
C VAL A 514 -8.68 -4.90 -7.01
N PRO A 515 -8.70 -5.73 -8.08
CA PRO A 515 -9.10 -7.14 -7.97
C PRO A 515 -7.93 -7.98 -7.44
N TRP A 516 -8.15 -8.63 -6.30
CA TRP A 516 -7.22 -9.58 -5.68
C TRP A 516 -7.63 -11.01 -5.97
N HIS A 517 -6.77 -11.77 -6.65
CA HIS A 517 -7.07 -13.13 -7.08
C HIS A 517 -6.59 -14.15 -6.04
N VAL A 518 -7.50 -15.03 -5.64
CA VAL A 518 -7.28 -16.13 -4.70
C VAL A 518 -7.60 -17.44 -5.41
N LYS A 519 -6.63 -18.34 -5.45
CA LYS A 519 -6.85 -19.72 -5.88
C LYS A 519 -7.53 -20.52 -4.77
N THR A 520 -8.65 -21.14 -5.07
CA THR A 520 -9.33 -22.07 -4.18
C THR A 520 -9.02 -23.51 -4.61
N ALA A 521 -9.14 -24.47 -3.71
CA ALA A 521 -8.79 -25.87 -3.96
C ALA A 521 -9.97 -26.83 -3.81
N ASN A 522 -11.02 -26.45 -3.09
CA ASN A 522 -12.24 -27.23 -2.95
C ASN A 522 -13.44 -26.32 -2.62
N PRO A 523 -14.28 -25.97 -3.61
CA PRO A 523 -14.10 -26.27 -5.03
C PRO A 523 -12.85 -25.59 -5.61
N ASP A 524 -12.22 -26.22 -6.61
CA ASP A 524 -11.06 -25.65 -7.31
C ASP A 524 -11.51 -24.52 -8.25
N GLY A 525 -10.75 -23.44 -8.31
CA GLY A 525 -11.06 -22.28 -9.15
C GLY A 525 -10.43 -20.97 -8.70
N ASP A 526 -10.96 -19.89 -9.24
CA ASP A 526 -10.51 -18.51 -9.04
C ASP A 526 -11.59 -17.69 -8.35
N LEU A 527 -11.32 -17.29 -7.11
CA LEU A 527 -12.11 -16.32 -6.37
C LEU A 527 -11.39 -14.99 -6.39
N PHE A 528 -12.10 -13.88 -6.51
CA PHE A 528 -11.48 -12.58 -6.35
C PHE A 528 -12.35 -11.62 -5.60
N PHE A 529 -11.65 -10.71 -4.94
CA PHE A 529 -12.23 -9.68 -4.12
C PHE A 529 -11.76 -8.34 -4.62
N ASN A 530 -12.71 -7.46 -4.89
CA ASN A 530 -12.43 -6.06 -5.09
C ASN A 530 -12.06 -5.45 -3.74
N GLN A 531 -10.88 -4.87 -3.64
CA GLN A 531 -10.36 -4.25 -2.42
C GLN A 531 -9.63 -2.95 -2.75
N LEU A 532 -9.22 -2.26 -1.69
CA LEU A 532 -8.40 -1.05 -1.79
C LEU A 532 -6.97 -1.37 -2.24
N GLU A 533 -6.32 -0.36 -2.79
CA GLU A 533 -4.89 -0.36 -3.10
C GLU A 533 -4.07 -0.53 -1.81
N MET A 534 -3.17 -1.51 -1.77
CA MET A 534 -2.28 -1.69 -0.60
C MET A 534 -1.14 -0.66 -0.63
N MET A 535 -0.70 -0.21 0.54
CA MET A 535 0.47 0.65 0.68
C MET A 535 1.74 -0.06 0.15
N PRO A 536 2.67 0.65 -0.53
CA PRO A 536 3.96 0.09 -0.88
C PRO A 536 4.79 -0.39 0.31
N ALA A 537 5.53 -1.49 0.13
CA ALA A 537 6.38 -2.05 1.18
C ALA A 537 7.49 -1.09 1.64
N SER A 538 8.07 -0.32 0.71
CA SER A 538 9.07 0.71 1.02
C SER A 538 8.53 1.78 1.96
N GLN A 539 7.27 2.19 1.74
CA GLN A 539 6.57 3.16 2.56
C GLN A 539 6.19 2.58 3.92
N ALA A 540 5.68 1.35 3.98
CA ALA A 540 5.37 0.66 5.24
C ALA A 540 6.62 0.51 6.13
N LEU A 541 7.74 0.07 5.55
CA LEU A 541 9.02 -0.01 6.26
C LEU A 541 9.50 1.38 6.72
N GLY A 542 9.35 2.39 5.85
CA GLY A 542 9.71 3.78 6.16
C GLY A 542 8.91 4.33 7.34
N ILE A 543 7.58 4.17 7.32
CA ILE A 543 6.69 4.62 8.41
C ILE A 543 7.05 3.91 9.71
N SER A 544 7.26 2.60 9.69
CA SER A 544 7.68 1.84 10.88
C SER A 544 9.01 2.35 11.46
N LEU A 545 10.05 2.47 10.64
CA LEU A 545 11.37 2.94 11.09
C LEU A 545 11.33 4.37 11.59
N PHE A 546 10.74 5.31 10.84
CA PHE A 546 10.71 6.71 11.24
C PHE A 546 9.83 6.94 12.48
N SER A 547 8.70 6.23 12.60
CA SER A 547 7.86 6.31 13.81
C SER A 547 8.59 5.82 15.07
N LEU A 548 9.40 4.76 14.97
CA LEU A 548 10.14 4.22 16.11
C LEU A 548 11.42 5.00 16.42
N VAL A 549 12.15 5.46 15.41
CA VAL A 549 13.43 6.18 15.59
C VAL A 549 13.20 7.66 15.94
N THR A 550 12.28 8.32 15.25
CA THR A 550 12.08 9.78 15.37
C THR A 550 10.88 10.18 16.22
N ALA A 551 9.89 9.29 16.41
CA ALA A 551 8.72 9.51 17.26
C ALA A 551 8.67 8.48 18.40
N ASP A 552 7.48 8.11 18.89
CA ASP A 552 7.28 7.18 20.01
C ASP A 552 6.61 5.86 19.60
N GLY A 553 6.42 5.65 18.29
CA GLY A 553 5.90 4.42 17.70
C GLY A 553 4.69 4.64 16.80
N TYR A 554 3.96 3.56 16.51
CA TYR A 554 2.87 3.54 15.54
C TYR A 554 1.65 2.79 16.05
N TYR A 555 0.50 3.16 15.49
CA TYR A 555 -0.73 2.38 15.49
C TYR A 555 -1.00 1.95 14.05
N LEU A 556 -1.07 0.65 13.77
CA LEU A 556 -1.43 0.14 12.44
C LEU A 556 -2.90 -0.28 12.43
N TRP A 557 -3.70 0.47 11.69
CA TRP A 557 -5.14 0.24 11.51
C TRP A 557 -5.45 -0.63 10.28
N HIS A 558 -6.58 -1.36 10.35
CA HIS A 558 -7.08 -2.30 9.35
C HIS A 558 -8.62 -2.19 9.24
N ASP A 559 -9.20 -2.08 8.04
CA ASP A 559 -10.66 -1.87 7.87
C ASP A 559 -11.52 -3.10 8.19
N ASN A 560 -10.99 -4.29 7.94
CA ASN A 560 -11.67 -5.57 8.13
C ASN A 560 -10.59 -6.63 8.26
N GLN A 561 -10.58 -7.37 9.36
CA GLN A 561 -9.55 -8.36 9.64
C GLN A 561 -9.93 -9.67 8.96
N PRO A 562 -9.20 -10.12 7.94
CA PRO A 562 -9.21 -11.55 7.70
C PRO A 562 -8.53 -12.21 8.90
N LEU A 563 -9.14 -13.29 9.38
CA LEU A 563 -8.74 -13.89 10.64
C LEU A 563 -8.48 -15.39 10.49
N GLY A 564 -9.02 -16.02 9.45
CA GLY A 564 -8.93 -17.46 9.21
C GLY A 564 -7.71 -17.90 8.41
N LYS A 565 -7.64 -19.22 8.19
CA LYS A 565 -6.67 -19.85 7.28
C LYS A 565 -7.38 -20.74 6.27
N GLY A 566 -6.77 -20.89 5.10
CA GLY A 566 -7.14 -21.90 4.10
C GLY A 566 -7.69 -21.30 2.81
N SER A 567 -7.48 -22.00 1.70
CA SER A 567 -7.83 -21.53 0.36
C SER A 567 -9.34 -21.48 0.08
N ASN A 568 -10.20 -21.99 0.98
CA ASN A 568 -11.62 -22.21 0.69
C ASN A 568 -12.58 -21.58 1.72
N ASN A 569 -12.06 -21.01 2.82
CA ASN A 569 -12.90 -20.59 3.93
C ASN A 569 -13.40 -19.14 3.72
N TYR A 570 -14.38 -18.97 2.84
CA TYR A 570 -14.97 -17.68 2.47
C TYR A 570 -16.49 -17.73 2.61
N ASN A 571 -17.08 -16.73 3.26
CA ASN A 571 -18.53 -16.55 3.31
C ASN A 571 -18.97 -15.65 2.16
N LEU A 572 -19.37 -16.28 1.06
CA LEU A 572 -19.80 -15.61 -0.16
C LEU A 572 -21.32 -15.37 -0.12
N ASP A 573 -21.71 -14.16 0.28
CA ASP A 573 -23.09 -13.67 0.21
C ASP A 573 -23.27 -12.78 -1.04
N LEU A 574 -24.34 -13.01 -1.81
CA LEU A 574 -24.72 -12.16 -2.93
C LEU A 574 -25.15 -10.75 -2.48
N ASN A 575 -25.57 -10.60 -1.22
CA ASN A 575 -25.89 -9.31 -0.62
C ASN A 575 -24.71 -8.67 0.12
N HIS A 576 -23.50 -9.24 0.02
CA HIS A 576 -22.33 -8.74 0.73
C HIS A 576 -22.09 -7.26 0.37
N THR A 577 -22.08 -6.40 1.39
CA THR A 577 -21.97 -4.93 1.30
C THR A 577 -20.56 -4.43 0.96
N GLY A 578 -19.74 -5.26 0.30
CA GLY A 578 -18.37 -4.95 -0.08
C GLY A 578 -18.24 -4.37 -1.49
N TRP A 579 -17.01 -4.18 -1.95
CA TRP A 579 -16.71 -3.70 -3.31
C TRP A 579 -16.96 -4.76 -4.40
N GLY A 580 -17.58 -5.89 -4.03
CA GLY A 580 -17.90 -7.03 -4.90
C GLY A 580 -16.88 -8.17 -4.82
N TRP A 581 -17.34 -9.36 -5.21
CA TRP A 581 -16.56 -10.56 -5.45
C TRP A 581 -17.10 -11.27 -6.69
N GLU A 582 -16.28 -12.04 -7.39
CA GLU A 582 -16.79 -13.00 -8.37
C GLU A 582 -16.02 -14.32 -8.24
N TRP A 583 -16.67 -15.40 -8.66
CA TRP A 583 -16.20 -16.78 -8.54
C TRP A 583 -16.21 -17.45 -9.91
N TYR A 584 -15.06 -18.03 -10.28
CA TYR A 584 -14.89 -18.77 -11.51
C TYR A 584 -14.41 -20.20 -11.19
N PRO A 585 -15.30 -21.21 -11.20
CA PRO A 585 -14.92 -22.58 -10.90
C PRO A 585 -14.04 -23.15 -12.00
N ALA A 586 -13.03 -23.96 -11.63
CA ALA A 586 -12.11 -24.59 -12.58
C ALA A 586 -12.84 -25.54 -13.56
N ASP A 587 -13.93 -26.16 -13.12
CA ASP A 587 -14.78 -27.04 -13.93
C ASP A 587 -15.83 -26.28 -14.77
N GLY A 588 -15.92 -24.96 -14.66
CA GLY A 588 -16.88 -24.11 -15.35
C GLY A 588 -18.35 -24.30 -14.94
N ARG A 589 -18.63 -25.10 -13.90
CA ARG A 589 -19.98 -25.57 -13.55
C ARG A 589 -20.33 -25.41 -12.07
N THR A 590 -19.36 -25.55 -11.18
CA THR A 590 -19.60 -25.51 -9.73
C THR A 590 -20.00 -24.11 -9.26
N GLY A 591 -21.22 -23.99 -8.72
CA GLY A 591 -21.74 -22.74 -8.15
C GLY A 591 -21.03 -22.29 -6.87
N TYR A 592 -21.13 -21.01 -6.52
CA TYR A 592 -20.51 -20.44 -5.32
C TYR A 592 -21.14 -20.98 -4.03
N GLU A 593 -22.35 -21.55 -4.09
CA GLU A 593 -23.03 -22.20 -2.98
C GLU A 593 -22.21 -23.35 -2.40
N ALA A 594 -21.28 -23.91 -3.17
CA ALA A 594 -20.32 -24.90 -2.68
C ALA A 594 -19.41 -24.39 -1.55
N PHE A 595 -19.25 -23.07 -1.39
CA PHE A 595 -18.53 -22.45 -0.26
C PHE A 595 -19.38 -22.30 1.01
N GLN A 596 -20.72 -22.43 0.93
CA GLN A 596 -21.63 -22.20 2.07
C GLN A 596 -21.65 -23.34 3.11
N GLN A 597 -20.63 -24.21 3.10
CA GLN A 597 -20.47 -25.19 4.19
C GLN A 597 -20.22 -24.41 5.48
N THR A 598 -20.97 -24.72 6.54
CA THR A 598 -20.94 -24.04 7.84
C THR A 598 -19.53 -24.07 8.44
N HIS A 599 -18.72 -23.08 8.09
CA HIS A 599 -17.41 -22.90 8.69
C HIS A 599 -17.59 -22.13 10.00
N HIS A 600 -17.43 -22.84 11.12
CA HIS A 600 -17.33 -22.23 12.45
C HIS A 600 -16.03 -21.42 12.66
N SER A 601 -15.20 -21.28 11.61
CA SER A 601 -13.94 -20.54 11.62
C SER A 601 -14.07 -19.19 10.92
N PRO A 602 -13.36 -18.14 11.39
CA PRO A 602 -13.33 -16.84 10.71
C PRO A 602 -12.85 -16.94 9.27
N GLU A 603 -13.27 -16.00 8.41
CA GLU A 603 -12.93 -16.01 6.99
C GLU A 603 -11.42 -15.91 6.73
N SER A 604 -10.97 -16.62 5.71
CA SER A 604 -9.62 -16.48 5.15
C SER A 604 -9.38 -15.10 4.53
N PRO A 605 -8.11 -14.69 4.39
CA PRO A 605 -7.81 -13.42 3.74
C PRO A 605 -8.28 -13.30 2.31
N LYS A 606 -8.85 -12.12 2.03
CA LYS A 606 -9.35 -11.68 0.72
C LYS A 606 -8.26 -10.98 -0.12
N TYR A 607 -7.15 -10.61 0.50
CA TYR A 607 -6.02 -9.87 -0.10
C TYR A 607 -4.74 -10.11 0.72
N TRP A 608 -3.57 -9.91 0.11
CA TRP A 608 -2.29 -10.17 0.75
C TRP A 608 -1.83 -8.95 1.56
N ASP A 609 -1.82 -9.05 2.89
CA ASP A 609 -1.41 -7.96 3.77
C ASP A 609 0.11 -7.91 4.02
N TYR A 610 0.88 -7.91 2.94
CA TYR A 610 2.33 -7.78 3.02
C TYR A 610 2.80 -6.50 3.76
N PRO A 611 2.12 -5.33 3.72
CA PRO A 611 2.62 -4.13 4.42
C PRO A 611 2.81 -4.36 5.92
N THR A 612 1.95 -5.14 6.57
CA THR A 612 2.09 -5.46 8.00
C THR A 612 3.42 -6.18 8.30
N GLU A 613 3.90 -7.05 7.41
CA GLU A 613 5.20 -7.72 7.57
C GLU A 613 6.36 -6.72 7.49
N TYR A 614 6.23 -5.65 6.70
CA TYR A 614 7.21 -4.56 6.63
C TYR A 614 7.15 -3.61 7.84
N PHE A 615 5.97 -3.44 8.45
CA PHE A 615 5.87 -2.78 9.76
C PHE A 615 6.61 -3.58 10.84
N ALA A 616 6.38 -4.89 10.91
CA ALA A 616 7.07 -5.78 11.83
C ALA A 616 8.59 -5.82 11.56
N LEU A 617 9.00 -5.81 10.28
CA LEU A 617 10.41 -5.76 9.90
C LEU A 617 11.06 -4.45 10.37
N GLY A 618 10.40 -3.31 10.19
CA GLY A 618 10.89 -2.03 10.68
C GLY A 618 11.06 -2.02 12.21
N ASN A 619 10.15 -2.67 12.94
CA ASN A 619 10.26 -2.84 14.39
C ASN A 619 11.49 -3.70 14.77
N TRP A 620 11.67 -4.84 14.11
CA TRP A 620 12.85 -5.69 14.31
C TRP A 620 14.16 -4.95 13.98
N MET A 621 14.18 -4.17 12.90
CA MET A 621 15.35 -3.37 12.48
C MET A 621 15.65 -2.26 13.50
N ALA A 622 14.64 -1.55 14.00
CA ALA A 622 14.79 -0.55 15.04
C ALA A 622 15.31 -1.17 16.35
N LYS A 623 14.91 -2.40 16.68
CA LYS A 623 15.44 -3.14 17.84
C LYS A 623 16.95 -3.34 17.78
N GLN A 624 17.55 -3.45 16.59
CA GLN A 624 19.01 -3.61 16.41
C GLN A 624 19.83 -2.38 16.85
N VAL A 625 19.17 -1.25 17.09
CA VAL A 625 19.78 0.01 17.56
C VAL A 625 19.14 0.51 18.86
N GLU A 626 18.38 -0.34 19.55
CA GLU A 626 17.65 0.01 20.79
C GLU A 626 18.53 0.67 21.85
N ASP A 627 19.74 0.17 22.06
CA ASP A 627 20.69 0.69 23.04
C ASP A 627 21.06 2.15 22.79
N ILE A 628 20.99 2.60 21.53
CA ILE A 628 21.21 3.98 21.07
C ILE A 628 19.90 4.78 21.12
N LEU A 629 18.78 4.17 20.73
CA LEU A 629 17.46 4.83 20.70
C LEU A 629 16.99 5.22 22.10
N VAL A 630 17.15 4.32 23.07
CA VAL A 630 16.69 4.54 24.46
C VAL A 630 17.62 5.51 25.16
N GLY A 631 17.13 6.74 25.38
CA GLY A 631 17.88 7.83 26.04
C GLY A 631 18.85 8.57 25.13
N GLY A 632 18.88 8.27 23.83
CA GLY A 632 19.68 9.00 22.85
C GLY A 632 19.04 10.33 22.42
N LYS A 633 19.87 11.26 21.93
CA LYS A 633 19.45 12.56 21.42
C LYS A 633 19.27 12.50 19.90
N LYS A 634 18.09 12.91 19.42
CA LYS A 634 17.75 13.04 18.00
C LYS A 634 18.40 14.30 17.41
N GLN A 635 18.96 14.20 16.21
CA GLN A 635 19.48 15.34 15.44
C GLN A 635 19.54 15.03 13.95
N ASP A 636 19.39 16.04 13.10
CA ASP A 636 19.61 15.91 11.67
C ASP A 636 21.12 16.04 11.35
N LEU A 637 21.58 15.35 10.31
CA LEU A 637 22.98 15.38 9.91
C LEU A 637 23.18 16.24 8.66
N ALA A 638 24.31 16.94 8.60
CA ALA A 638 24.73 17.59 7.37
C ALA A 638 25.04 16.55 6.31
N TYR A 639 24.67 16.82 5.06
CA TYR A 639 24.93 15.92 3.95
C TYR A 639 25.35 16.68 2.70
N GLN A 640 26.14 16.03 1.85
CA GLN A 640 26.59 16.59 0.58
C GLN A 640 25.81 15.95 -0.57
N LEU A 641 25.21 16.80 -1.41
CA LEU A 641 24.54 16.40 -2.64
C LEU A 641 25.10 17.23 -3.80
N ALA A 642 25.55 16.56 -4.87
CA ALA A 642 26.14 17.21 -6.04
C ALA A 642 27.22 18.26 -5.69
N GLY A 643 28.11 17.93 -4.74
CA GLY A 643 29.19 18.82 -4.29
C GLY A 643 28.77 19.90 -3.28
N THR A 644 27.47 20.11 -3.05
CA THR A 644 26.96 21.15 -2.13
C THR A 644 26.60 20.56 -0.77
N TRP A 645 27.12 21.15 0.30
CA TRP A 645 26.73 20.80 1.67
C TRP A 645 25.37 21.39 2.04
N ARG A 646 24.52 20.55 2.61
CA ARG A 646 23.24 20.90 3.24
C ARG A 646 23.44 20.80 4.75
N GLU A 647 23.45 21.95 5.42
CA GLU A 647 23.52 22.02 6.88
C GLU A 647 22.14 21.74 7.51
N PRO A 648 22.08 21.03 8.65
CA PRO A 648 20.83 20.67 9.29
C PRO A 648 20.11 21.91 9.84
N LYS A 649 18.79 21.95 9.66
CA LYS A 649 17.91 23.01 10.17
C LYS A 649 16.68 22.42 10.86
N PRO A 650 16.03 23.13 11.81
CA PRO A 650 14.79 22.67 12.43
C PRO A 650 13.72 22.23 11.40
N GLU A 651 13.60 23.01 10.33
CA GLU A 651 12.67 22.81 9.21
C GLU A 651 13.15 21.82 8.13
N GLN A 652 14.17 20.98 8.41
CA GLN A 652 14.80 20.12 7.40
C GLN A 652 13.83 19.19 6.66
N ALA A 653 12.77 18.69 7.31
CA ALA A 653 11.75 17.86 6.65
C ALA A 653 11.04 18.62 5.52
N VAL A 654 10.68 19.89 5.77
CA VAL A 654 10.08 20.78 4.77
C VAL A 654 11.07 21.13 3.68
N LEU A 655 12.32 21.45 4.02
CA LEU A 655 13.35 21.78 3.03
C LEU A 655 13.66 20.59 2.10
N SER A 656 13.70 19.38 2.66
CA SER A 656 13.93 18.16 1.88
C SER A 656 12.76 17.89 0.92
N ALA A 657 11.52 18.13 1.37
CA ALA A 657 10.33 18.05 0.53
C ALA A 657 10.32 19.11 -0.59
N MET A 658 10.60 20.37 -0.27
CA MET A 658 10.65 21.46 -1.25
C MET A 658 11.69 21.21 -2.35
N ARG A 659 12.87 20.70 -1.96
CA ARG A 659 13.99 20.49 -2.88
C ARG A 659 14.01 19.11 -3.52
N LYS A 660 13.12 18.21 -3.07
CA LYS A 660 13.10 16.79 -3.46
C LYS A 660 14.47 16.13 -3.24
N GLU A 661 15.02 16.36 -2.05
CA GLU A 661 16.33 15.88 -1.61
C GLU A 661 16.19 14.79 -0.53
N PRO A 662 17.24 13.98 -0.30
CA PRO A 662 17.26 13.04 0.82
C PRO A 662 17.04 13.73 2.16
N PHE A 663 16.39 13.01 3.08
CA PHE A 663 16.30 13.36 4.48
C PHE A 663 17.18 12.43 5.31
N VAL A 664 18.10 13.01 6.09
CA VAL A 664 19.08 12.28 6.90
C VAL A 664 18.99 12.73 8.35
N THR A 665 18.68 11.80 9.24
CA THR A 665 18.59 12.04 10.68
C THR A 665 19.35 10.99 11.47
N ALA A 666 19.61 11.26 12.74
CA ALA A 666 20.36 10.39 13.61
C ALA A 666 19.90 10.46 15.07
N VAL A 667 20.21 9.40 15.81
CA VAL A 667 20.14 9.35 17.27
C VAL A 667 21.54 9.08 17.81
N VAL A 668 21.98 9.87 18.77
CA VAL A 668 23.32 9.76 19.38
C VAL A 668 23.21 9.54 20.87
N LYS A 669 23.99 8.59 21.37
CA LYS A 669 24.10 8.28 22.80
C LYS A 669 25.56 7.98 23.15
N GLY A 670 26.19 8.90 23.87
CA GLY A 670 27.64 8.80 24.13
C GLY A 670 28.43 8.77 22.82
N ASN A 671 29.26 7.74 22.63
CA ASN A 671 30.02 7.50 21.40
C ASN A 671 29.26 6.67 20.36
N GLN A 672 28.00 6.28 20.59
CA GLN A 672 27.23 5.47 19.65
C GLN A 672 26.29 6.34 18.82
N ILE A 673 26.06 5.94 17.56
CA ILE A 673 25.15 6.62 16.65
C ILE A 673 24.30 5.64 15.84
N ALA A 674 23.03 5.96 15.66
CA ALA A 674 22.15 5.34 14.69
C ALA A 674 21.76 6.40 13.64
N VAL A 675 21.98 6.14 12.37
CA VAL A 675 21.63 7.05 11.26
C VAL A 675 20.47 6.46 10.48
N LEU A 676 19.42 7.22 10.27
CA LEU A 676 18.27 6.86 9.45
C LEU A 676 18.15 7.86 8.30
N ALA A 677 18.08 7.34 7.08
CA ALA A 677 17.99 8.16 5.87
C ALA A 677 16.95 7.60 4.90
N ILE A 678 16.34 8.48 4.11
CA ILE A 678 15.44 8.12 3.02
C ILE A 678 15.54 9.18 1.91
N ASP A 679 15.42 8.74 0.67
CA ASP A 679 15.16 9.63 -0.46
C ASP A 679 13.79 9.27 -1.04
N SER A 680 12.74 9.91 -0.53
CA SER A 680 11.35 9.59 -0.90
C SER A 680 11.02 9.92 -2.35
N PHE A 681 11.89 10.64 -3.06
CA PHE A 681 11.70 11.11 -4.44
C PHE A 681 12.56 10.34 -5.46
N GLN A 682 13.43 9.45 -4.98
CA GLN A 682 14.29 8.65 -5.83
C GLN A 682 13.49 7.56 -6.55
N LYS A 683 13.74 7.42 -7.86
CA LYS A 683 13.07 6.39 -8.67
C LYS A 683 13.43 4.99 -8.18
N PRO A 684 12.51 4.01 -8.27
CA PRO A 684 12.67 2.67 -7.67
C PRO A 684 13.85 1.86 -8.25
N ASN A 685 14.33 2.19 -9.44
CA ASN A 685 15.50 1.55 -10.06
C ASN A 685 16.84 2.27 -9.79
N GLN A 686 16.84 3.37 -9.06
CA GLN A 686 18.04 4.19 -8.85
C GLN A 686 18.72 3.87 -7.52
N SER A 687 20.04 4.11 -7.48
CA SER A 687 20.85 4.13 -6.26
C SER A 687 21.58 5.45 -6.16
N ARG A 688 21.78 5.92 -4.93
CA ARG A 688 22.46 7.18 -4.65
C ARG A 688 23.39 7.02 -3.45
N SER A 689 24.63 7.44 -3.62
CA SER A 689 25.59 7.58 -2.53
C SER A 689 25.53 9.01 -1.99
N VAL A 690 25.34 9.17 -0.69
CA VAL A 690 25.29 10.48 -0.02
C VAL A 690 26.40 10.54 1.02
N THR A 691 27.26 11.56 0.94
CA THR A 691 28.26 11.82 1.98
C THR A 691 27.60 12.58 3.12
N ILE A 692 27.72 12.09 4.35
CA ILE A 692 27.18 12.71 5.55
C ILE A 692 28.31 13.10 6.49
N LYS A 693 28.10 14.15 7.28
CA LYS A 693 29.02 14.58 8.34
C LYS A 693 28.50 14.12 9.69
N LEU A 694 29.27 13.25 10.33
CA LEU A 694 28.99 12.76 11.67
C LEU A 694 29.24 13.87 12.73
N PRO A 695 28.66 13.75 13.94
CA PRO A 695 28.85 14.74 15.02
C PRO A 695 30.30 15.00 15.43
N ASN A 696 31.19 14.01 15.25
CA ASN A 696 32.64 14.13 15.49
C ASN A 696 33.40 14.84 14.35
N GLY A 697 32.69 15.27 13.29
CA GLY A 697 33.25 15.91 12.10
C GLY A 697 33.69 14.96 10.99
N GLN A 698 33.72 13.65 11.22
CA GLN A 698 34.06 12.66 10.20
C GLN A 698 33.03 12.64 9.06
N GLN A 699 33.51 12.41 7.85
CA GLN A 699 32.67 12.30 6.66
C GLN A 699 32.58 10.83 6.24
N VAL A 700 31.35 10.34 6.07
CA VAL A 700 31.08 8.93 5.73
C VAL A 700 30.06 8.89 4.60
N ALA A 701 30.22 7.97 3.65
CA ALA A 701 29.24 7.74 2.60
C ALA A 701 28.18 6.73 3.05
N ILE A 702 26.90 7.02 2.80
CA ILE A 702 25.78 6.09 2.96
C ILE A 702 25.12 5.83 1.60
N GLN A 703 24.58 4.63 1.43
CA GLN A 703 23.87 4.23 0.21
C GLN A 703 22.35 4.27 0.40
N LEU A 704 21.64 4.84 -0.58
CA LEU A 704 20.19 4.89 -0.70
C LEU A 704 19.76 4.18 -1.98
N TYR A 705 18.65 3.43 -1.93
CA TYR A 705 18.12 2.67 -3.06
C TYR A 705 16.61 2.84 -3.16
N GLY A 706 16.11 3.20 -4.35
CA GLY A 706 14.73 3.64 -4.53
C GLY A 706 14.29 4.63 -3.45
N ASN A 707 13.02 4.56 -3.07
CA ASN A 707 12.48 5.25 -1.91
C ASN A 707 12.51 4.39 -0.62
N TRP A 708 13.40 3.39 -0.55
CA TRP A 708 13.54 2.55 0.63
C TRP A 708 14.35 3.25 1.74
N PRO A 709 13.92 3.16 3.00
CA PRO A 709 14.69 3.70 4.12
C PRO A 709 16.00 2.92 4.32
N ALA A 710 17.03 3.60 4.81
CA ALA A 710 18.31 3.02 5.15
C ALA A 710 18.69 3.35 6.60
N LEU A 711 18.85 2.31 7.42
CA LEU A 711 19.28 2.41 8.81
C LEU A 711 20.74 1.96 8.94
N TYR A 712 21.54 2.72 9.67
CA TYR A 712 22.93 2.43 9.96
C TYR A 712 23.19 2.54 11.46
N ARG A 713 24.13 1.75 11.95
CA ARG A 713 24.65 1.77 13.32
C ARG A 713 26.14 2.06 13.29
N GLY A 714 26.64 2.85 14.22
CA GLY A 714 28.07 3.15 14.28
C GLY A 714 28.58 3.68 15.60
N THR A 715 29.85 4.08 15.56
CA THR A 715 30.60 4.66 16.68
C THR A 715 31.31 5.93 16.19
N LEU A 716 31.20 6.99 17.01
CA LEU A 716 31.80 8.31 16.82
C LEU A 716 33.23 8.36 17.35
#